data_AF-A0A1I5GCM0-F1
#
_entry.id   AF-A0A1I5GCM0-F1
#
_cell.length_a   1.000
_cell.length_b   1.000
_cell.length_c   1.000
_cell.angle_alpha   90.00
_cell.angle_beta   90.00
_cell.angle_gamma   90.00
#
_symmetry.space_group_name_H-M   'P 1'
#
loop_
_entity.id
_entity.type
_entity.pdbx_description
1 polymer ?
#
loop_
_entity_poly.entity_id
_entity_poly.type
_entity_poly.pdbx_seq_one_letter_code
_entity_poly.pdbx_strand_id
1 'polypeptide(L)'
;MMTTSRGAGLALGALAALVGAVNTNAQSMPTSIGHAPDILISALPRARGMLLVTSPSFTAGGDVPRASTQYGENRFPGLRWSAGPAGTRSYVVVLQGELGSSHAAGTSVHLVLYNLPASTTSLPVGLETAPAGAAYGTNVHGAGAPYAGPHTHDASSHRYHAQVFALDHTLASNDAADLDALKRSIRGHVLAAGDLIGYAAKPLDVSGDNAPVRIETGLVSGVPARKPGVTVYKGIPYAAPPVGPLRWRAPAAPAAWAGVRRADGFGAACPQPGGEMARGLPQSEDCLTLNIWTGAKPGSVEKRPVYVWIYGGGFIGGTGASPEFDGEALARKGVLVVTFNYRVGVLGFLATPELSRESGHAASGNYGLLDDIAALRWVQRNIAAFGGDPAKVTIGGQSAGAGAVGFLAMSPLAKGLFRAGIAESHARDPRDTELRYLSVSWRPLATAEQAGTRYAAAHGAGTLDALRAMPWQRLIEGSNTIDASVETGSSGKPPLFRPVVDGWVIPDGYAQTYAKRTQNRVTFVAGNNRDETGAVPETAFDTLRAQTTPPRAGMPQTSVTLAAYLAAARRKFGTLTADFLKLYPARDDQDAALQNNAAARDNSRVSTWLWGRQWTRGVDKPVFTYFWDHAPPGPSHDLRGAYHGSEIYYAFDSLDAVDRPWAAEDRRIADVMSSYWVNIIKDGNPNGPGLPTWPRYDPTLPRVMELGDRFGMIPVADPAKIAFWQRFFATKKAW
;
A
#
# COMPACT_ATOMS: atom_id res chain seq x y z
N MET A 1 46.94 51.92 13.14
CA MET A 1 47.64 50.64 13.46
C MET A 1 47.30 49.67 12.34
N MET A 2 48.14 49.64 11.30
CA MET A 2 49.07 48.53 11.01
C MET A 2 48.33 47.26 10.56
N THR A 3 48.15 47.05 9.23
CA THR A 3 48.97 46.19 8.33
C THR A 3 48.68 44.69 8.55
N THR A 4 48.37 43.81 7.58
CA THR A 4 48.68 43.70 6.14
C THR A 4 47.77 42.64 5.48
N SER A 5 47.22 42.89 4.28
CA SER A 5 47.02 41.83 3.26
C SER A 5 47.05 42.43 1.85
N ARG A 6 48.00 41.97 1.03
CA ARG A 6 48.20 42.07 -0.43
C ARG A 6 49.56 41.40 -0.66
N GLY A 7 49.86 40.58 -1.66
CA GLY A 7 49.26 40.01 -2.87
C GLY A 7 50.33 39.01 -3.37
N ALA A 8 50.41 38.48 -4.59
CA ALA A 8 49.62 38.40 -5.81
C ALA A 8 50.50 37.55 -6.79
N GLY A 9 49.90 36.99 -7.85
CA GLY A 9 50.63 36.49 -9.04
C GLY A 9 49.99 35.24 -9.63
N LEU A 10 49.09 35.35 -10.63
CA LEU A 10 49.35 35.31 -12.09
C LEU A 10 49.66 33.88 -12.58
N ALA A 11 49.07 33.29 -13.62
CA ALA A 11 48.61 33.81 -14.91
C ALA A 11 47.59 32.85 -15.58
N LEU A 12 46.54 33.39 -16.22
CA LEU A 12 46.22 33.33 -17.66
C LEU A 12 46.45 32.01 -18.42
N GLY A 13 45.35 31.50 -18.99
CA GLY A 13 45.34 30.52 -20.08
C GLY A 13 43.93 30.37 -20.63
N ALA A 14 43.58 31.20 -21.62
CA ALA A 14 42.34 31.12 -22.38
C ALA A 14 42.32 29.86 -23.26
N LEU A 15 41.15 29.23 -23.43
CA LEU A 15 40.88 28.44 -24.63
C LEU A 15 39.42 28.62 -25.06
N ALA A 16 39.25 29.34 -26.16
CA ALA A 16 38.03 29.42 -26.93
C ALA A 16 38.07 28.34 -28.03
N ALA A 17 36.90 27.73 -28.25
CA ALA A 17 36.38 27.14 -29.48
C ALA A 17 37.25 26.12 -30.24
N LEU A 18 36.85 24.85 -30.17
CA LEU A 18 36.72 24.01 -31.38
C LEU A 18 35.50 23.10 -31.23
N VAL A 19 34.46 23.43 -32.01
CA VAL A 19 33.37 22.51 -32.37
C VAL A 19 34.00 21.40 -33.21
N GLY A 20 33.98 20.17 -32.70
CA GLY A 20 34.52 18.99 -33.37
C GLY A 20 33.66 17.77 -33.11
N ALA A 21 32.83 17.47 -34.11
CA ALA A 21 32.12 16.21 -34.39
C ALA A 21 32.04 15.16 -33.27
N VAL A 22 30.80 14.92 -32.82
CA VAL A 22 30.37 13.67 -32.18
C VAL A 22 30.62 12.52 -33.15
N ASN A 23 31.77 11.86 -33.04
CA ASN A 23 31.97 10.55 -33.64
C ASN A 23 31.27 9.52 -32.76
N THR A 24 30.10 9.09 -33.20
CA THR A 24 29.46 7.85 -32.78
C THR A 24 30.35 6.67 -33.19
N ASN A 25 31.25 6.28 -32.30
CA ASN A 25 31.78 4.92 -32.28
C ASN A 25 31.56 4.41 -30.86
N ALA A 26 30.40 3.80 -30.65
CA ALA A 26 30.23 2.82 -29.59
C ALA A 26 31.27 1.72 -29.84
N GLN A 27 32.43 1.83 -29.20
CA GLN A 27 33.36 0.73 -29.11
C GLN A 27 32.63 -0.37 -28.35
N SER A 28 32.34 -1.47 -29.06
CA SER A 28 31.93 -2.72 -28.45
C SER A 28 32.88 -3.05 -27.31
N MET A 29 32.34 -3.18 -26.10
CA MET A 29 33.06 -3.73 -24.96
C MET A 29 33.76 -5.02 -25.42
N PRO A 30 35.06 -5.22 -25.13
CA PRO A 30 35.72 -6.48 -25.43
C PRO A 30 34.91 -7.62 -24.78
N THR A 31 34.82 -8.78 -25.45
CA THR A 31 34.30 -10.01 -24.86
C THR A 31 35.16 -10.39 -23.66
N SER A 32 34.88 -9.78 -22.51
CA SER A 32 35.49 -10.10 -21.24
C SER A 32 35.22 -11.57 -20.96
N ILE A 33 36.29 -12.31 -20.65
CA ILE A 33 36.25 -13.73 -20.31
C ILE A 33 35.02 -14.03 -19.43
N GLY A 34 34.23 -15.01 -19.84
CA GLY A 34 33.06 -15.46 -19.08
C GLY A 34 31.80 -14.60 -19.19
N HIS A 35 31.64 -13.78 -20.22
CA HIS A 35 30.37 -13.10 -20.52
C HIS A 35 29.85 -13.41 -21.93
N ALA A 36 28.53 -13.47 -22.10
CA ALA A 36 27.87 -13.73 -23.38
C ALA A 36 26.58 -12.90 -23.55
N PRO A 37 26.20 -12.48 -24.77
CA PRO A 37 25.05 -11.60 -24.97
C PRO A 37 23.71 -12.23 -24.57
N ASP A 38 23.58 -13.55 -24.72
CA ASP A 38 22.34 -14.28 -24.46
C ASP A 38 22.56 -15.46 -23.50
N ILE A 39 21.47 -15.86 -22.84
CA ILE A 39 21.40 -17.13 -22.12
C ILE A 39 21.37 -18.29 -23.13
N LEU A 40 22.15 -19.35 -22.88
CA LEU A 40 22.35 -20.46 -23.82
C LEU A 40 21.05 -21.19 -24.17
N ILE A 41 20.17 -21.47 -23.20
CA ILE A 41 18.89 -22.16 -23.47
C ILE A 41 17.97 -21.38 -24.42
N SER A 42 17.98 -20.05 -24.34
CA SER A 42 17.18 -19.17 -25.22
C SER A 42 17.79 -19.07 -26.62
N ALA A 43 19.09 -19.34 -26.75
CA ALA A 43 19.86 -19.12 -27.95
C ALA A 43 20.03 -20.38 -28.82
N LEU A 44 19.51 -21.52 -28.37
CA LEU A 44 19.45 -22.78 -29.10
C LEU A 44 18.03 -23.05 -29.62
N PRO A 45 17.87 -23.80 -30.73
CA PRO A 45 16.57 -24.30 -31.14
C PRO A 45 15.90 -25.08 -30.00
N ARG A 46 14.56 -25.03 -29.89
CA ARG A 46 13.83 -25.80 -28.87
C ARG A 46 14.26 -27.27 -28.91
N ALA A 47 14.75 -27.77 -27.78
CA ALA A 47 15.13 -29.16 -27.62
C ALA A 47 13.93 -30.09 -27.86
N ARG A 48 14.19 -31.32 -28.34
CA ARG A 48 13.13 -32.29 -28.66
C ARG A 48 12.50 -32.91 -27.40
N GLY A 49 13.17 -32.85 -26.25
CA GLY A 49 12.67 -33.28 -24.95
C GLY A 49 13.00 -32.28 -23.83
N MET A 50 12.41 -32.50 -22.65
CA MET A 50 12.59 -31.66 -21.46
C MET A 50 13.22 -32.46 -20.31
N LEU A 51 14.22 -31.88 -19.65
CA LEU A 51 14.81 -32.43 -18.42
C LEU A 51 14.22 -31.70 -17.20
N LEU A 52 13.86 -32.44 -16.16
CA LEU A 52 13.55 -31.86 -14.85
C LEU A 52 14.87 -31.60 -14.13
N VAL A 53 15.20 -30.33 -13.83
CA VAL A 53 16.43 -29.95 -13.11
C VAL A 53 16.06 -29.43 -11.72
N THR A 54 16.76 -29.91 -10.69
CA THR A 54 16.56 -29.55 -9.29
C THR A 54 17.89 -29.36 -8.58
N SER A 55 17.90 -28.64 -7.46
CA SER A 55 19.05 -28.51 -6.58
C SER A 55 18.69 -28.98 -5.17
N PRO A 56 19.60 -29.66 -4.45
CA PRO A 56 19.41 -29.90 -3.02
C PRO A 56 19.53 -28.62 -2.17
N SER A 57 20.07 -27.53 -2.72
CA SER A 57 20.39 -26.31 -1.98
C SER A 57 19.34 -25.19 -2.14
N PHE A 58 18.51 -25.24 -3.19
CA PHE A 58 17.43 -24.26 -3.40
C PHE A 58 16.32 -24.81 -4.30
N THR A 59 15.13 -24.23 -4.18
CA THR A 59 13.97 -24.56 -5.01
C THR A 59 13.89 -23.67 -6.24
N ALA A 60 13.21 -24.12 -7.30
CA ALA A 60 12.95 -23.28 -8.47
C ALA A 60 12.24 -21.97 -8.08
N GLY A 61 12.81 -20.84 -8.50
CA GLY A 61 12.33 -19.50 -8.14
C GLY A 61 12.68 -19.06 -6.70
N GLY A 62 13.43 -19.86 -5.94
CA GLY A 62 13.92 -19.51 -4.61
C GLY A 62 15.32 -18.87 -4.63
N ASP A 63 15.78 -18.45 -3.46
CA ASP A 63 17.10 -17.84 -3.29
C ASP A 63 18.23 -18.88 -3.36
N VAL A 64 19.28 -18.58 -4.14
CA VAL A 64 20.54 -19.31 -4.09
C VAL A 64 21.19 -19.02 -2.73
N PRO A 65 21.56 -20.04 -1.94
CA PRO A 65 22.09 -19.82 -0.60
C PRO A 65 23.38 -19.00 -0.64
N ARG A 66 23.59 -18.14 0.36
CA ARG A 66 24.82 -17.34 0.47
C ARG A 66 26.09 -18.18 0.36
N ALA A 67 26.10 -19.38 0.96
CA ALA A 67 27.22 -20.31 0.88
C ALA A 67 27.60 -20.68 -0.58
N SER A 68 26.64 -20.63 -1.51
CA SER A 68 26.84 -20.88 -2.94
C SER A 68 27.16 -19.62 -3.75
N THR A 69 27.22 -18.45 -3.14
CA THR A 69 27.61 -17.21 -3.80
C THR A 69 29.08 -16.87 -3.51
N GLN A 70 29.69 -16.00 -4.32
CA GLN A 70 31.02 -15.47 -4.03
C GLN A 70 31.06 -14.60 -2.76
N TYR A 71 29.89 -14.25 -2.21
CA TYR A 71 29.76 -13.53 -0.93
C TYR A 71 29.75 -14.44 0.31
N GLY A 72 29.82 -15.75 0.11
CA GLY A 72 29.91 -16.76 1.16
C GLY A 72 31.09 -17.70 0.91
N GLU A 73 30.83 -19.00 0.92
CA GLU A 73 31.85 -20.04 0.75
C GLU A 73 32.17 -20.34 -0.72
N ASN A 74 31.45 -19.72 -1.67
CA ASN A 74 31.55 -19.99 -3.11
C ASN A 74 31.39 -21.48 -3.46
N ARG A 75 30.49 -22.19 -2.77
CA ARG A 75 30.31 -23.64 -2.86
C ARG A 75 29.24 -24.03 -3.88
N PHE A 76 29.58 -24.86 -4.87
CA PHE A 76 28.61 -25.30 -5.90
C PHE A 76 27.33 -25.88 -5.25
N PRO A 77 26.12 -25.42 -5.63
CA PRO A 77 24.87 -25.77 -4.93
C PRO A 77 24.41 -27.22 -5.13
N GLY A 78 25.10 -28.00 -5.97
CA GLY A 78 24.64 -29.33 -6.37
C GLY A 78 23.46 -29.25 -7.35
N LEU A 79 23.38 -30.22 -8.24
CA LEU A 79 22.28 -30.35 -9.21
C LEU A 79 21.87 -31.80 -9.36
N ARG A 80 20.60 -32.03 -9.66
CA ARG A 80 20.03 -33.32 -10.06
C ARG A 80 19.14 -33.10 -11.26
N TRP A 81 19.17 -34.02 -12.22
CA TRP A 81 18.27 -33.96 -13.36
C TRP A 81 17.71 -35.33 -13.73
N SER A 82 16.58 -35.33 -14.44
CA SER A 82 16.00 -36.56 -15.00
C SER A 82 16.94 -37.18 -16.06
N ALA A 83 16.87 -38.50 -16.26
CA ALA A 83 17.60 -39.15 -17.33
C ALA A 83 17.23 -38.57 -18.71
N GLY A 84 18.24 -38.41 -19.57
CA GLY A 84 18.08 -37.99 -20.95
C GLY A 84 17.40 -39.05 -21.81
N PRO A 85 16.83 -38.66 -22.95
CA PRO A 85 16.19 -39.59 -23.88
C PRO A 85 17.19 -40.58 -24.50
N ALA A 86 16.67 -41.64 -25.11
CA ALA A 86 17.48 -42.62 -25.84
C ALA A 86 18.38 -41.92 -26.89
N GLY A 87 19.65 -42.34 -26.95
CA GLY A 87 20.67 -41.71 -27.79
C GLY A 87 21.52 -40.66 -27.08
N THR A 88 21.20 -40.29 -25.83
CA THR A 88 22.06 -39.40 -25.03
C THR A 88 23.42 -40.07 -24.80
N ARG A 89 24.50 -39.42 -25.26
CA ARG A 89 25.89 -39.85 -25.06
C ARG A 89 26.61 -39.02 -24.00
N SER A 90 26.27 -37.74 -23.85
CA SER A 90 26.82 -36.89 -22.81
C SER A 90 25.86 -35.80 -22.34
N TYR A 91 26.17 -35.16 -21.21
CA TYR A 91 25.52 -33.92 -20.80
C TYR A 91 26.51 -32.75 -20.75
N VAL A 92 25.95 -31.56 -20.96
CA VAL A 92 26.57 -30.27 -20.68
C VAL A 92 25.76 -29.56 -19.60
N VAL A 93 26.44 -29.03 -18.59
CA VAL A 93 25.85 -28.19 -17.53
C VAL A 93 26.45 -26.79 -17.63
N VAL A 94 25.58 -25.78 -17.69
CA VAL A 94 25.97 -24.37 -17.72
C VAL A 94 25.23 -23.60 -16.64
N LEU A 95 25.93 -22.78 -15.85
CA LEU A 95 25.31 -21.81 -14.96
C LEU A 95 25.53 -20.39 -15.51
N GLN A 96 24.47 -19.62 -15.75
CA GLN A 96 24.54 -18.23 -16.22
C GLN A 96 23.75 -17.27 -15.32
N GLY A 97 24.23 -16.04 -15.16
CA GLY A 97 23.54 -14.96 -14.45
C GLY A 97 23.11 -13.85 -15.39
N GLU A 98 21.93 -13.26 -15.16
CA GLU A 98 21.47 -12.06 -15.87
C GLU A 98 21.92 -10.79 -15.15
N LEU A 99 22.55 -9.84 -15.84
CA LEU A 99 23.00 -8.57 -15.26
C LEU A 99 21.98 -7.43 -15.46
N GLY A 100 20.89 -7.40 -14.68
CA GLY A 100 20.07 -6.20 -14.43
C GLY A 100 19.35 -5.56 -15.65
N SER A 101 18.59 -4.48 -15.42
CA SER A 101 17.67 -3.88 -16.40
C SER A 101 18.31 -2.96 -17.45
N SER A 102 19.61 -2.70 -17.38
CA SER A 102 20.33 -2.00 -18.44
C SER A 102 20.76 -3.00 -19.52
N HIS A 103 20.12 -2.92 -20.70
CA HIS A 103 20.31 -3.82 -21.86
C HIS A 103 21.73 -3.80 -22.50
N ALA A 104 22.76 -3.36 -21.77
CA ALA A 104 24.13 -3.23 -22.25
C ALA A 104 25.12 -4.21 -21.59
N ALA A 105 24.71 -5.00 -20.59
CA ALA A 105 25.58 -5.97 -19.92
C ALA A 105 25.15 -7.40 -20.28
N GLY A 106 26.02 -8.16 -20.96
CA GLY A 106 25.77 -9.57 -21.28
C GLY A 106 25.58 -10.45 -20.02
N THR A 107 25.10 -11.67 -20.21
CA THR A 107 25.04 -12.71 -19.18
C THR A 107 26.42 -13.13 -18.71
N SER A 108 26.60 -13.34 -17.41
CA SER A 108 27.85 -13.86 -16.83
C SER A 108 27.82 -15.39 -16.74
N VAL A 109 28.92 -16.07 -17.07
CA VAL A 109 29.04 -17.54 -17.09
C VAL A 109 29.75 -18.00 -15.83
N HIS A 110 29.05 -18.74 -14.98
CA HIS A 110 29.47 -19.14 -13.64
C HIS A 110 30.00 -20.57 -13.56
N LEU A 111 29.60 -21.42 -14.51
CA LEU A 111 30.07 -22.79 -14.65
C LEU A 111 29.84 -23.26 -16.07
N VAL A 112 30.80 -23.99 -16.64
CA VAL A 112 30.62 -24.85 -17.80
C VAL A 112 31.25 -26.20 -17.46
N LEU A 113 30.46 -27.27 -17.51
CA LEU A 113 30.93 -28.64 -17.32
C LEU A 113 30.39 -29.48 -18.46
N TYR A 114 31.27 -30.10 -19.23
CA TYR A 114 30.90 -30.83 -20.46
C TYR A 114 31.47 -32.24 -20.47
N ASN A 115 30.95 -33.07 -21.37
CA ASN A 115 31.25 -34.51 -21.49
C ASN A 115 30.91 -35.33 -20.25
N LEU A 116 29.93 -34.89 -19.45
CA LEU A 116 29.39 -35.72 -18.38
C LEU A 116 28.82 -37.01 -18.99
N PRO A 117 29.22 -38.21 -18.53
CA PRO A 117 28.72 -39.46 -19.08
C PRO A 117 27.20 -39.54 -19.04
N ALA A 118 26.57 -40.22 -20.01
CA ALA A 118 25.11 -40.36 -20.07
C ALA A 118 24.47 -40.98 -18.81
N SER A 119 25.24 -41.70 -18.00
CA SER A 119 24.83 -42.25 -16.69
C SER A 119 24.83 -41.22 -15.56
N THR A 120 25.42 -40.04 -15.76
CA THR A 120 25.51 -38.99 -14.73
C THR A 120 24.24 -38.15 -14.75
N THR A 121 23.48 -38.22 -13.67
CA THR A 121 22.21 -37.46 -13.48
C THR A 121 22.23 -36.57 -12.23
N SER A 122 23.39 -36.44 -11.58
CA SER A 122 23.55 -35.54 -10.44
C SER A 122 25.00 -35.09 -10.26
N LEU A 123 25.16 -33.93 -9.65
CA LEU A 123 26.42 -33.36 -9.19
C LEU A 123 26.29 -32.99 -7.70
N PRO A 124 27.27 -33.36 -6.85
CA PRO A 124 27.22 -33.13 -5.42
C PRO A 124 27.39 -31.65 -5.05
N VAL A 125 26.94 -31.28 -3.84
CA VAL A 125 27.16 -29.94 -3.27
C VAL A 125 28.65 -29.74 -2.96
N GLY A 126 29.26 -28.67 -3.47
CA GLY A 126 30.69 -28.39 -3.33
C GLY A 126 31.56 -29.18 -4.31
N LEU A 127 31.08 -29.45 -5.52
CA LEU A 127 31.91 -30.02 -6.59
C LEU A 127 33.08 -29.09 -6.94
N GLU A 128 34.30 -29.53 -6.64
CA GLU A 128 35.54 -28.80 -6.96
C GLU A 128 36.31 -29.40 -8.15
N THR A 129 36.25 -30.73 -8.31
CA THR A 129 36.90 -31.46 -9.40
C THR A 129 35.87 -32.00 -10.38
N ALA A 130 36.14 -31.91 -11.67
CA ALA A 130 35.25 -32.47 -12.70
C ALA A 130 35.08 -33.99 -12.49
N PRO A 131 33.85 -34.54 -12.60
CA PRO A 131 33.61 -35.97 -12.55
C PRO A 131 34.41 -36.71 -13.64
N ALA A 132 34.71 -37.99 -13.42
CA ALA A 132 35.43 -38.81 -14.39
C ALA A 132 34.75 -38.78 -15.78
N GLY A 133 35.53 -38.46 -16.81
CA GLY A 133 35.04 -38.32 -18.20
C GLY A 133 34.54 -36.92 -18.56
N ALA A 134 34.35 -36.02 -17.59
CA ALA A 134 33.94 -34.64 -17.82
C ALA A 134 35.13 -33.66 -17.69
N ALA A 135 34.95 -32.46 -18.23
CA ALA A 135 35.91 -31.37 -18.12
C ALA A 135 35.22 -30.02 -17.86
N TYR A 136 35.91 -29.13 -17.16
CA TYR A 136 35.47 -27.74 -17.00
C TYR A 136 35.77 -26.93 -18.26
N GLY A 137 34.81 -26.15 -18.72
CA GLY A 137 35.00 -25.14 -19.76
C GLY A 137 35.40 -23.79 -19.18
N THR A 138 35.35 -22.74 -19.99
CA THR A 138 35.63 -21.37 -19.55
C THR A 138 34.45 -20.74 -18.81
N ASN A 139 34.71 -20.08 -17.68
CA ASN A 139 33.75 -19.26 -16.94
C ASN A 139 34.39 -17.90 -16.54
N VAL A 140 33.71 -17.11 -15.71
CA VAL A 140 34.21 -15.79 -15.24
C VAL A 140 35.54 -15.84 -14.47
N HIS A 141 35.98 -16.99 -13.99
CA HIS A 141 37.29 -17.19 -13.36
C HIS A 141 38.37 -17.69 -14.34
N GLY A 142 38.03 -17.95 -15.61
CA GLY A 142 38.97 -18.37 -16.65
C GLY A 142 38.69 -19.77 -17.21
N ALA A 143 39.59 -20.22 -18.09
CA ALA A 143 39.51 -21.52 -18.75
C ALA A 143 39.78 -22.68 -17.77
N GLY A 144 38.91 -23.69 -17.78
CA GLY A 144 39.06 -24.88 -16.92
C GLY A 144 38.82 -24.61 -15.43
N ALA A 145 38.35 -23.41 -15.08
CA ALA A 145 38.08 -23.05 -13.70
C ALA A 145 36.82 -23.76 -13.18
N PRO A 146 36.83 -24.19 -11.90
CA PRO A 146 35.64 -24.76 -11.26
C PRO A 146 34.60 -23.66 -10.99
N TYR A 147 33.56 -24.01 -10.25
CA TYR A 147 32.43 -23.13 -9.95
C TYR A 147 32.81 -21.71 -9.48
N ALA A 148 32.29 -20.71 -10.17
CA ALA A 148 32.32 -19.31 -9.76
C ALA A 148 30.89 -18.88 -9.42
N GLY A 149 30.51 -18.85 -8.15
CA GLY A 149 29.14 -18.60 -7.72
C GLY A 149 28.61 -17.21 -8.12
N PRO A 150 27.30 -16.96 -7.92
CA PRO A 150 26.71 -15.65 -8.13
C PRO A 150 27.49 -14.50 -7.47
N HIS A 151 27.65 -13.40 -8.20
CA HIS A 151 28.30 -12.17 -7.73
C HIS A 151 27.63 -10.96 -8.42
N THR A 152 26.51 -10.49 -7.87
CA THR A 152 25.75 -9.36 -8.42
C THR A 152 26.38 -8.03 -8.03
N HIS A 153 26.57 -7.09 -8.95
CA HIS A 153 27.25 -5.83 -8.62
C HIS A 153 26.44 -4.89 -7.71
N ASP A 154 25.13 -5.12 -7.61
CA ASP A 154 24.21 -4.34 -6.81
C ASP A 154 23.38 -5.22 -5.85
N ALA A 155 22.57 -4.54 -5.04
CA ALA A 155 21.70 -5.14 -4.04
C ALA A 155 20.34 -5.59 -4.60
N SER A 156 20.10 -5.47 -5.91
CA SER A 156 18.93 -6.03 -6.57
C SER A 156 19.07 -7.54 -6.75
N SER A 157 17.95 -8.23 -6.91
CA SER A 157 17.93 -9.69 -7.10
C SER A 157 18.03 -10.03 -8.58
N HIS A 158 18.99 -10.89 -8.93
CA HIS A 158 19.27 -11.30 -10.30
C HIS A 158 18.93 -12.78 -10.50
N ARG A 159 18.48 -13.13 -11.71
CA ARG A 159 18.21 -14.51 -12.12
C ARG A 159 19.50 -15.24 -12.46
N TYR A 160 19.61 -16.46 -11.97
CA TYR A 160 20.68 -17.41 -12.27
C TYR A 160 20.08 -18.71 -12.81
N HIS A 161 20.53 -19.13 -13.99
CA HIS A 161 20.01 -20.25 -14.77
C HIS A 161 20.97 -21.44 -14.71
N ALA A 162 20.58 -22.51 -14.04
CA ALA A 162 21.31 -23.78 -14.00
C ALA A 162 20.75 -24.71 -15.08
N GLN A 163 21.45 -24.75 -16.21
CA GLN A 163 21.01 -25.37 -17.45
C GLN A 163 21.68 -26.70 -17.67
N VAL A 164 20.92 -27.69 -18.12
CA VAL A 164 21.42 -29.03 -18.48
C VAL A 164 20.98 -29.35 -19.90
N PHE A 165 21.91 -29.79 -20.74
CA PHE A 165 21.67 -30.21 -22.12
C PHE A 165 22.12 -31.66 -22.32
N ALA A 166 21.23 -32.53 -22.78
CA ALA A 166 21.53 -33.90 -23.18
C ALA A 166 21.93 -33.93 -24.67
N LEU A 167 23.11 -34.46 -24.98
CA LEU A 167 23.67 -34.48 -26.33
C LEU A 167 23.77 -35.90 -26.89
N ASP A 168 23.64 -36.05 -28.20
CA ASP A 168 23.84 -37.30 -28.93
C ASP A 168 25.31 -37.64 -29.23
N HIS A 169 26.25 -36.79 -28.78
CA HIS A 169 27.70 -36.96 -28.97
C HIS A 169 28.50 -36.39 -27.79
N THR A 170 29.83 -36.45 -27.89
CA THR A 170 30.80 -35.89 -26.94
C THR A 170 31.61 -34.79 -27.60
N LEU A 171 31.87 -33.71 -26.87
CA LEU A 171 32.59 -32.54 -27.34
C LEU A 171 34.11 -32.74 -27.35
N ALA A 172 34.81 -32.08 -28.27
CA ALA A 172 36.27 -31.96 -28.28
C ALA A 172 36.76 -30.93 -27.24
N SER A 173 38.05 -30.98 -26.90
CA SER A 173 38.64 -30.13 -25.85
C SER A 173 38.48 -28.62 -26.08
N ASN A 174 38.43 -28.17 -27.35
CA ASN A 174 38.30 -26.76 -27.70
C ASN A 174 36.83 -26.28 -27.82
N ASP A 175 35.86 -27.20 -27.74
CA ASP A 175 34.44 -26.86 -27.92
C ASP A 175 33.87 -26.05 -26.75
N ALA A 176 34.57 -25.96 -25.61
CA ALA A 176 34.15 -25.18 -24.45
C ALA A 176 35.13 -24.03 -24.12
N ALA A 177 35.90 -23.57 -25.12
CA ALA A 177 36.85 -22.45 -24.97
C ALA A 177 36.14 -21.13 -24.61
N ASP A 178 34.90 -20.96 -25.10
CA ASP A 178 33.96 -19.90 -24.73
C ASP A 178 32.52 -20.39 -24.96
N LEU A 179 31.52 -19.59 -24.57
CA LEU A 179 30.12 -19.98 -24.70
C LEU A 179 29.65 -20.04 -26.16
N ASP A 180 30.23 -19.27 -27.08
CA ASP A 180 29.87 -19.29 -28.49
C ASP A 180 30.41 -20.54 -29.20
N ALA A 181 31.61 -20.99 -28.84
CA ALA A 181 32.17 -22.28 -29.24
C ALA A 181 31.25 -23.41 -28.76
N LEU A 182 30.87 -23.38 -27.47
CA LEU A 182 29.98 -24.39 -26.90
C LEU A 182 28.63 -24.42 -27.64
N LYS A 183 28.04 -23.24 -27.86
CA LYS A 183 26.79 -23.07 -28.59
C LYS A 183 26.87 -23.60 -30.01
N ARG A 184 28.00 -23.42 -30.71
CA ARG A 184 28.21 -23.99 -32.06
C ARG A 184 28.28 -25.51 -32.00
N SER A 185 29.06 -26.07 -31.08
CA SER A 185 29.32 -27.51 -31.03
C SER A 185 28.12 -28.33 -30.54
N ILE A 186 27.24 -27.76 -29.71
CA ILE A 186 26.00 -28.46 -29.29
C ILE A 186 24.81 -28.22 -30.24
N ARG A 187 24.90 -27.26 -31.16
CA ARG A 187 23.80 -26.93 -32.05
C ARG A 187 23.46 -28.12 -32.95
N GLY A 188 22.18 -28.48 -32.99
CA GLY A 188 21.69 -29.63 -33.77
C GLY A 188 21.83 -30.99 -33.06
N HIS A 189 22.51 -31.02 -31.92
CA HIS A 189 22.82 -32.24 -31.16
C HIS A 189 22.09 -32.33 -29.81
N VAL A 190 21.34 -31.30 -29.41
CA VAL A 190 20.56 -31.28 -28.17
C VAL A 190 19.31 -32.14 -28.30
N LEU A 191 19.30 -33.28 -27.60
CA LEU A 191 18.15 -34.18 -27.53
C LEU A 191 17.11 -33.69 -26.51
N ALA A 192 17.55 -33.21 -25.36
CA ALA A 192 16.69 -32.65 -24.31
C ALA A 192 17.42 -31.55 -23.53
N ALA A 193 16.67 -30.61 -22.95
CA ALA A 193 17.23 -29.55 -22.12
C ALA A 193 16.34 -29.27 -20.90
N GLY A 194 16.93 -28.75 -19.82
CA GLY A 194 16.21 -28.30 -18.63
C GLY A 194 16.90 -27.10 -18.00
N ASP A 195 16.13 -26.30 -17.26
CA ASP A 195 16.59 -25.07 -16.62
C ASP A 195 16.03 -24.98 -15.21
N LEU A 196 16.90 -24.68 -14.24
CA LEU A 196 16.55 -24.37 -12.88
C LEU A 196 16.96 -22.92 -12.59
N ILE A 197 15.96 -22.08 -12.33
CA ILE A 197 16.17 -20.66 -12.03
C ILE A 197 16.24 -20.45 -10.52
N GLY A 198 17.31 -19.81 -10.06
CA GLY A 198 17.46 -19.30 -8.70
C GLY A 198 17.75 -17.81 -8.69
N TYR A 199 17.57 -17.17 -7.54
CA TYR A 199 17.80 -15.73 -7.36
C TYR A 199 18.97 -15.45 -6.42
N ALA A 200 19.82 -14.48 -6.74
CA ALA A 200 20.87 -14.03 -5.84
C ALA A 200 21.03 -12.51 -5.88
N ALA A 201 21.47 -11.93 -4.76
CA ALA A 201 21.74 -10.51 -4.59
C ALA A 201 22.98 -10.30 -3.71
N LYS A 202 23.63 -9.14 -3.82
CA LYS A 202 24.73 -8.74 -2.94
C LYS A 202 24.20 -8.62 -1.51
N PRO A 203 24.82 -9.29 -0.51
CA PRO A 203 24.42 -9.12 0.87
C PRO A 203 24.52 -7.65 1.28
N LEU A 204 23.47 -7.17 1.94
CA LEU A 204 23.48 -5.84 2.56
C LEU A 204 24.53 -5.82 3.68
N ASP A 205 25.21 -4.69 3.83
CA ASP A 205 26.03 -4.43 5.00
C ASP A 205 25.11 -4.33 6.23
N VAL A 206 25.17 -5.33 7.10
CA VAL A 206 24.34 -5.50 8.30
C VAL A 206 24.97 -4.86 9.55
N SER A 207 25.98 -4.01 9.38
CA SER A 207 26.59 -3.24 10.46
C SER A 207 25.91 -1.87 10.66
N GLY A 208 25.93 -1.35 11.89
CA GLY A 208 25.45 0.00 12.21
C GLY A 208 23.93 0.19 12.06
N ASP A 209 23.52 1.27 11.39
CA ASP A 209 22.12 1.71 11.26
C ASP A 209 21.23 0.75 10.44
N ASN A 210 21.81 -0.30 9.82
CA ASN A 210 21.12 -1.32 9.02
C ASN A 210 20.99 -2.68 9.73
N ALA A 211 21.27 -2.75 11.04
CA ALA A 211 21.11 -3.98 11.82
C ALA A 211 19.66 -4.50 11.77
N PRO A 212 19.43 -5.81 11.56
CA PRO A 212 18.09 -6.38 11.56
C PRO A 212 17.37 -6.21 12.91
N VAL A 213 16.09 -5.86 12.86
CA VAL A 213 15.18 -5.75 14.01
C VAL A 213 14.54 -7.10 14.28
N ARG A 214 14.52 -7.53 15.53
CA ARG A 214 13.85 -8.77 15.96
C ARG A 214 12.40 -8.49 16.33
N ILE A 215 11.48 -9.21 15.69
CA ILE A 215 10.05 -9.25 16.02
C ILE A 215 9.63 -10.68 16.39
N GLU A 216 8.37 -10.88 16.79
CA GLU A 216 7.87 -12.18 17.24
C GLU A 216 8.01 -13.30 16.18
N THR A 217 7.98 -12.96 14.89
CA THR A 217 8.04 -13.91 13.78
C THR A 217 9.43 -14.09 13.16
N GLY A 218 10.44 -13.29 13.54
CA GLY A 218 11.79 -13.41 12.99
C GLY A 218 12.58 -12.10 12.97
N LEU A 219 13.66 -12.06 12.18
CA LEU A 219 14.45 -10.85 11.96
C LEU A 219 14.00 -10.13 10.69
N VAL A 220 13.96 -8.79 10.73
CA VAL A 220 13.60 -7.93 9.61
C VAL A 220 14.70 -6.88 9.38
N SER A 221 15.13 -6.71 8.14
CA SER A 221 16.02 -5.60 7.74
C SER A 221 15.24 -4.58 6.92
N GLY A 222 15.48 -3.29 7.18
CA GLY A 222 14.88 -2.17 6.47
C GLY A 222 15.83 -1.56 5.44
N VAL A 223 15.40 -0.49 4.80
CA VAL A 223 16.18 0.32 3.86
C VAL A 223 16.16 1.79 4.25
N PRO A 224 17.17 2.58 3.89
CA PRO A 224 17.13 4.03 4.10
C PRO A 224 15.96 4.66 3.34
N ALA A 225 15.37 5.70 3.94
CA ALA A 225 14.38 6.55 3.28
C ALA A 225 15.03 7.50 2.25
N ARG A 226 14.26 8.39 1.62
CA ARG A 226 14.79 9.33 0.62
C ARG A 226 15.73 10.36 1.25
N LYS A 227 15.45 10.81 2.46
CA LYS A 227 16.29 11.70 3.27
C LYS A 227 17.02 10.88 4.35
N PRO A 228 18.25 11.29 4.72
CA PRO A 228 19.00 10.64 5.80
C PRO A 228 18.25 10.66 7.14
N GLY A 229 18.48 9.64 7.96
CA GLY A 229 17.99 9.57 9.35
C GLY A 229 16.63 8.93 9.55
N VAL A 230 16.04 8.32 8.50
CA VAL A 230 14.84 7.48 8.59
C VAL A 230 15.11 6.13 7.95
N THR A 231 14.72 5.07 8.63
CA THR A 231 14.70 3.70 8.11
C THR A 231 13.26 3.31 7.80
N VAL A 232 13.07 2.68 6.64
CA VAL A 232 11.78 2.20 6.16
C VAL A 232 11.78 0.68 6.09
N TYR A 233 10.74 0.06 6.61
CA TYR A 233 10.49 -1.37 6.51
C TYR A 233 9.17 -1.57 5.78
N LYS A 234 9.16 -2.33 4.69
CA LYS A 234 7.99 -2.50 3.82
C LYS A 234 7.58 -3.96 3.72
N GLY A 235 6.27 -4.23 3.64
CA GLY A 235 5.75 -5.56 3.36
C GLY A 235 5.95 -6.59 4.48
N ILE A 236 5.96 -6.17 5.75
CA ILE A 236 6.06 -7.10 6.90
C ILE A 236 4.70 -7.78 7.11
N PRO A 237 4.59 -9.13 7.08
CA PRO A 237 3.34 -9.82 7.37
C PRO A 237 2.92 -9.64 8.84
N TYR A 238 1.70 -9.16 9.08
CA TYR A 238 1.14 -9.04 10.43
C TYR A 238 0.08 -10.11 10.74
N ALA A 239 -0.37 -10.82 9.72
CA ALA A 239 -1.29 -11.95 9.80
C ALA A 239 -0.93 -13.01 8.75
N ALA A 240 -1.42 -14.23 8.92
CA ALA A 240 -1.32 -15.26 7.88
C ALA A 240 -2.10 -14.84 6.62
N PRO A 241 -1.65 -15.26 5.42
CA PRO A 241 -2.39 -15.02 4.19
C PRO A 241 -3.84 -15.55 4.29
N PRO A 242 -4.88 -14.72 4.09
CA PRO A 242 -6.28 -15.10 4.24
C PRO A 242 -6.81 -15.89 3.02
N VAL A 243 -6.07 -16.91 2.60
CA VAL A 243 -6.34 -17.74 1.41
C VAL A 243 -6.99 -19.08 1.79
N GLY A 244 -7.65 -19.71 0.82
CA GLY A 244 -8.23 -21.04 0.98
C GLY A 244 -9.16 -21.13 2.21
N PRO A 245 -8.92 -22.04 3.17
CA PRO A 245 -9.74 -22.15 4.38
C PRO A 245 -9.76 -20.88 5.26
N LEU A 246 -8.76 -19.99 5.15
CA LEU A 246 -8.69 -18.73 5.90
C LEU A 246 -9.49 -17.60 5.23
N ARG A 247 -10.00 -17.80 4.01
CA ARG A 247 -10.89 -16.83 3.37
C ARG A 247 -12.17 -16.67 4.18
N TRP A 248 -12.54 -15.41 4.43
CA TRP A 248 -13.65 -15.00 5.31
C TRP A 248 -13.55 -15.56 6.73
N ARG A 249 -12.34 -15.61 7.28
CA ARG A 249 -12.10 -15.82 8.70
C ARG A 249 -11.40 -14.62 9.33
N ALA A 250 -11.46 -14.54 10.66
CA ALA A 250 -10.61 -13.64 11.42
C ALA A 250 -9.13 -13.91 11.06
N PRO A 251 -8.31 -12.86 10.92
CA PRO A 251 -6.89 -13.01 10.59
C PRO A 251 -6.17 -13.89 11.61
N ALA A 252 -5.47 -14.92 11.11
CA ALA A 252 -4.67 -15.84 11.91
C ALA A 252 -3.25 -15.30 12.12
N ALA A 253 -2.53 -15.86 13.10
CA ALA A 253 -1.15 -15.46 13.36
C ALA A 253 -0.24 -15.73 12.14
N PRO A 254 0.67 -14.80 11.79
CA PRO A 254 1.61 -15.01 10.69
C PRO A 254 2.61 -16.13 11.02
N ALA A 255 3.07 -16.84 9.98
CA ALA A 255 4.12 -17.85 10.15
C ALA A 255 5.46 -17.19 10.51
N ALA A 256 6.19 -17.79 11.46
CA ALA A 256 7.57 -17.40 11.74
C ALA A 256 8.50 -17.82 10.59
N TRP A 257 9.61 -17.10 10.41
CA TRP A 257 10.64 -17.44 9.44
C TRP A 257 12.02 -17.53 10.10
N ALA A 258 12.90 -18.33 9.48
CA ALA A 258 14.32 -18.37 9.82
C ALA A 258 15.09 -17.29 9.03
N GLY A 259 16.23 -16.85 9.57
CA GLY A 259 17.06 -15.83 8.93
C GLY A 259 16.48 -14.42 9.00
N VAL A 260 16.95 -13.56 8.09
CA VAL A 260 16.55 -12.14 8.01
C VAL A 260 15.65 -11.94 6.80
N ARG A 261 14.42 -11.48 7.02
CA ARG A 261 13.53 -11.01 5.96
C ARG A 261 13.93 -9.60 5.55
N ARG A 262 14.15 -9.38 4.26
CA ARG A 262 14.39 -8.04 3.71
C ARG A 262 13.07 -7.36 3.44
N ALA A 263 12.85 -6.20 4.04
CA ALA A 263 11.59 -5.43 4.00
C ALA A 263 11.78 -4.16 3.17
N ASP A 264 12.15 -4.32 1.89
CA ASP A 264 12.48 -3.23 0.98
C ASP A 264 11.43 -2.99 -0.13
N GLY A 265 10.47 -3.89 -0.27
CA GLY A 265 9.34 -3.80 -1.19
C GLY A 265 7.99 -3.74 -0.46
N PHE A 266 7.04 -2.98 -1.00
CA PHE A 266 5.66 -3.01 -0.52
C PHE A 266 5.00 -4.36 -0.83
N GLY A 267 4.17 -4.84 0.09
CA GLY A 267 3.36 -6.03 -0.15
C GLY A 267 2.29 -5.81 -1.22
N ALA A 268 1.72 -6.90 -1.73
CA ALA A 268 0.63 -6.84 -2.70
C ALA A 268 -0.58 -6.09 -2.13
N ALA A 269 -1.26 -5.32 -2.98
CA ALA A 269 -2.55 -4.74 -2.62
C ALA A 269 -3.60 -5.85 -2.46
N CYS A 270 -4.56 -5.66 -1.56
CA CYS A 270 -5.67 -6.60 -1.46
C CYS A 270 -6.52 -6.58 -2.74
N PRO A 271 -7.17 -7.70 -3.11
CA PRO A 271 -7.91 -7.76 -4.36
C PRO A 271 -9.08 -6.78 -4.40
N GLN A 272 -9.16 -6.01 -5.49
CA GLN A 272 -10.08 -4.90 -5.67
C GLN A 272 -10.37 -4.66 -7.17
N PRO A 273 -11.60 -4.25 -7.53
CA PRO A 273 -11.98 -4.03 -8.93
C PRO A 273 -11.23 -2.84 -9.55
N GLY A 274 -10.96 -2.91 -10.86
CA GLY A 274 -10.32 -1.84 -11.66
C GLY A 274 -8.81 -1.68 -11.44
N GLY A 275 -8.33 -1.88 -10.22
CA GLY A 275 -6.90 -1.86 -9.88
C GLY A 275 -6.26 -0.48 -9.82
N GLU A 276 -6.96 0.61 -10.16
CA GLU A 276 -6.41 1.98 -10.09
C GLU A 276 -6.03 2.35 -8.65
N MET A 277 -6.87 1.97 -7.69
CA MET A 277 -6.62 2.18 -6.26
C MET A 277 -5.52 1.25 -5.68
N ALA A 278 -5.09 0.23 -6.43
CA ALA A 278 -3.90 -0.57 -6.10
C ALA A 278 -2.60 0.13 -6.49
N ARG A 279 -2.66 1.30 -7.16
CA ARG A 279 -1.51 2.16 -7.51
C ARG A 279 -0.41 1.41 -8.28
N GLY A 280 -0.80 0.50 -9.17
CA GLY A 280 0.11 -0.29 -9.99
C GLY A 280 0.77 -1.47 -9.27
N LEU A 281 0.46 -1.72 -8.00
CA LEU A 281 0.94 -2.91 -7.29
C LEU A 281 0.21 -4.18 -7.77
N PRO A 282 0.89 -5.34 -7.72
CA PRO A 282 0.21 -6.61 -7.90
C PRO A 282 -0.88 -6.79 -6.84
N GLN A 283 -1.97 -7.45 -7.22
CA GLN A 283 -3.05 -7.80 -6.32
C GLN A 283 -2.95 -9.28 -5.92
N SER A 284 -3.12 -9.56 -4.63
CA SER A 284 -3.10 -10.91 -4.09
C SER A 284 -3.97 -10.98 -2.84
N GLU A 285 -4.61 -12.11 -2.58
CA GLU A 285 -5.24 -12.36 -1.27
C GLU A 285 -4.21 -12.44 -0.14
N ASP A 286 -2.96 -12.80 -0.44
CA ASP A 286 -1.82 -12.61 0.46
C ASP A 286 -1.41 -11.13 0.49
N CYS A 287 -2.22 -10.31 1.15
CA CYS A 287 -2.05 -8.87 1.22
C CYS A 287 -1.87 -8.31 2.64
N LEU A 288 -2.02 -9.13 3.70
CA LEU A 288 -2.03 -8.66 5.10
C LEU A 288 -0.62 -8.32 5.62
N THR A 289 -0.11 -7.21 5.08
CA THR A 289 1.24 -6.69 5.34
C THR A 289 1.18 -5.24 5.80
N LEU A 290 2.23 -4.83 6.53
CA LEU A 290 2.40 -3.46 7.03
C LEU A 290 3.78 -2.90 6.69
N ASN A 291 3.89 -1.59 6.79
CA ASN A 291 5.07 -0.81 6.51
C ASN A 291 5.35 0.12 7.70
N ILE A 292 6.62 0.43 7.96
CA ILE A 292 7.07 1.23 9.10
C ILE A 292 8.08 2.27 8.62
N TRP A 293 7.90 3.53 9.03
CA TRP A 293 8.91 4.58 8.95
C TRP A 293 9.30 4.97 10.36
N THR A 294 10.60 4.91 10.66
CA THR A 294 11.12 5.28 11.99
C THR A 294 12.43 6.02 11.86
N GLY A 295 12.58 7.09 12.65
CA GLY A 295 13.86 7.77 12.86
C GLY A 295 14.64 7.24 14.06
N ALA A 296 14.14 6.20 14.74
CA ALA A 296 14.87 5.52 15.81
C ALA A 296 15.88 4.54 15.23
N LYS A 297 17.02 4.38 15.90
CA LYS A 297 18.01 3.37 15.54
C LYS A 297 17.48 1.96 15.84
N PRO A 298 17.86 0.93 15.06
CA PRO A 298 17.50 -0.46 15.38
C PRO A 298 17.85 -0.83 16.83
N GLY A 299 16.89 -1.41 17.56
CA GLY A 299 17.07 -1.79 18.97
C GLY A 299 17.05 -0.64 19.98
N SER A 300 16.77 0.59 19.55
CA SER A 300 16.64 1.75 20.43
C SER A 300 15.43 1.66 21.36
N VAL A 301 15.57 2.19 22.58
CA VAL A 301 14.51 2.31 23.60
C VAL A 301 13.86 3.70 23.65
N GLU A 302 13.96 4.48 22.56
CA GLU A 302 13.48 5.87 22.47
C GLU A 302 11.98 6.06 22.75
N LYS A 303 11.15 5.02 22.62
CA LYS A 303 9.69 5.05 22.90
C LYS A 303 8.98 6.20 22.17
N ARG A 304 9.16 6.26 20.85
CA ARG A 304 8.52 7.24 19.96
C ARG A 304 7.00 7.00 19.90
N PRO A 305 6.17 8.05 19.91
CA PRO A 305 4.73 7.89 19.69
C PRO A 305 4.46 7.28 18.32
N VAL A 306 3.44 6.43 18.24
CA VAL A 306 3.15 5.63 17.05
C VAL A 306 1.89 6.14 16.37
N TYR A 307 1.97 6.40 15.07
CA TYR A 307 0.83 6.72 14.23
C TYR A 307 0.51 5.55 13.31
N VAL A 308 -0.68 4.97 13.43
CA VAL A 308 -1.14 3.85 12.61
C VAL A 308 -2.21 4.35 11.64
N TRP A 309 -1.89 4.35 10.35
CA TRP A 309 -2.73 4.88 9.30
C TRP A 309 -3.57 3.80 8.62
N ILE A 310 -4.88 4.02 8.56
CA ILE A 310 -5.87 3.20 7.87
C ILE A 310 -6.30 3.96 6.61
N TYR A 311 -6.03 3.41 5.43
CA TYR A 311 -6.34 4.09 4.16
C TYR A 311 -7.85 4.07 3.84
N GLY A 312 -8.26 4.99 2.95
CA GLY A 312 -9.64 5.15 2.48
C GLY A 312 -10.04 4.19 1.36
N GLY A 313 -10.89 4.66 0.43
CA GLY A 313 -11.32 3.86 -0.72
C GLY A 313 -12.65 3.13 -0.56
N GLY A 314 -13.55 3.66 0.27
CA GLY A 314 -14.95 3.21 0.38
C GLY A 314 -15.13 1.77 0.86
N PHE A 315 -14.11 1.19 1.51
CA PHE A 315 -14.01 -0.24 1.85
C PHE A 315 -14.00 -1.17 0.64
N ILE A 316 -13.81 -0.68 -0.59
CA ILE A 316 -13.80 -1.48 -1.82
C ILE A 316 -12.42 -1.57 -2.49
N GLY A 317 -11.49 -0.70 -2.10
CA GLY A 317 -10.14 -0.62 -2.67
C GLY A 317 -9.24 0.31 -1.86
N GLY A 318 -8.00 0.46 -2.32
CA GLY A 318 -6.93 1.22 -1.69
C GLY A 318 -5.73 0.34 -1.32
N THR A 319 -4.68 0.98 -0.80
CA THR A 319 -3.49 0.30 -0.28
C THR A 319 -2.73 1.20 0.70
N GLY A 320 -2.13 0.61 1.72
CA GLY A 320 -1.22 1.28 2.64
C GLY A 320 0.11 1.70 2.01
N ALA A 321 0.38 1.34 0.76
CA ALA A 321 1.59 1.69 0.02
C ALA A 321 1.47 2.99 -0.81
N SER A 322 0.34 3.71 -0.72
CA SER A 322 0.14 4.96 -1.46
C SER A 322 1.22 5.99 -1.07
N PRO A 323 1.89 6.66 -2.02
CA PRO A 323 2.86 7.71 -1.72
C PRO A 323 2.29 8.89 -0.93
N GLU A 324 0.97 9.09 -1.00
CA GLU A 324 0.25 10.12 -0.24
C GLU A 324 0.40 9.93 1.28
N PHE A 325 0.64 8.69 1.73
CA PHE A 325 0.77 8.32 3.14
C PHE A 325 2.23 8.01 3.52
N ASP A 326 3.19 8.49 2.72
CA ASP A 326 4.61 8.31 3.02
C ASP A 326 4.95 8.95 4.39
N GLY A 327 5.38 8.12 5.33
CA GLY A 327 5.57 8.51 6.72
C GLY A 327 6.90 9.22 7.01
N GLU A 328 7.73 9.48 6.01
CA GLU A 328 9.11 9.93 6.23
C GLU A 328 9.18 11.30 6.93
N ALA A 329 8.35 12.26 6.53
CA ALA A 329 8.37 13.61 7.10
C ALA A 329 7.91 13.60 8.58
N LEU A 330 6.84 12.86 8.90
CA LEU A 330 6.41 12.67 10.29
C LEU A 330 7.48 11.92 11.12
N ALA A 331 8.17 10.95 10.51
CA ALA A 331 9.23 10.21 11.18
C ALA A 331 10.40 11.11 11.60
N ARG A 332 10.77 12.07 10.74
CA ARG A 332 11.75 13.11 11.05
C ARG A 332 11.29 14.05 12.17
N LYS A 333 9.97 14.25 12.34
CA LYS A 333 9.38 15.01 13.46
C LYS A 333 9.24 14.21 14.76
N GLY A 334 9.77 12.98 14.82
CA GLY A 334 9.83 12.20 16.05
C GLY A 334 8.71 11.17 16.21
N VAL A 335 7.89 10.95 15.18
CA VAL A 335 6.81 9.95 15.18
C VAL A 335 7.34 8.62 14.59
N LEU A 336 6.76 7.49 14.97
CA LEU A 336 6.90 6.25 14.22
C LEU A 336 5.61 6.03 13.44
N VAL A 337 5.68 5.91 12.12
CA VAL A 337 4.49 5.76 11.26
C VAL A 337 4.35 4.31 10.81
N VAL A 338 3.13 3.79 10.90
CA VAL A 338 2.74 2.47 10.40
C VAL A 338 1.62 2.64 9.38
N THR A 339 1.81 2.11 8.17
CA THR A 339 0.72 1.94 7.19
C THR A 339 0.52 0.44 6.95
N PHE A 340 -0.66 0.01 6.55
CA PHE A 340 -0.91 -1.42 6.32
C PHE A 340 -2.02 -1.64 5.29
N ASN A 341 -2.12 -2.87 4.78
CA ASN A 341 -3.19 -3.34 3.91
C ASN A 341 -4.23 -4.12 4.74
N TYR A 342 -5.53 -3.91 4.50
CA TYR A 342 -6.63 -4.69 5.09
C TYR A 342 -7.58 -5.20 4.00
N ARG A 343 -8.29 -6.32 4.24
CA ARG A 343 -9.21 -6.85 3.21
C ARG A 343 -10.34 -5.87 2.91
N VAL A 344 -10.62 -5.68 1.63
CA VAL A 344 -11.65 -4.79 1.09
C VAL A 344 -12.69 -5.58 0.28
N GLY A 345 -13.79 -4.91 -0.07
CA GLY A 345 -14.86 -5.43 -0.92
C GLY A 345 -15.50 -6.69 -0.33
N VAL A 346 -15.89 -7.61 -1.21
CA VAL A 346 -16.46 -8.90 -0.82
C VAL A 346 -15.52 -9.73 0.06
N LEU A 347 -14.21 -9.61 -0.12
CA LEU A 347 -13.24 -10.35 0.70
C LEU A 347 -13.14 -9.80 2.13
N GLY A 348 -13.37 -8.50 2.30
CA GLY A 348 -13.38 -7.83 3.60
C GLY A 348 -14.72 -7.87 4.33
N PHE A 349 -15.84 -7.94 3.60
CA PHE A 349 -17.16 -7.63 4.17
C PHE A 349 -18.33 -8.55 3.74
N LEU A 350 -18.06 -9.72 3.15
CA LEU A 350 -19.12 -10.71 2.90
C LEU A 350 -19.67 -11.26 4.23
N ALA A 351 -20.99 -11.32 4.36
CA ALA A 351 -21.67 -12.03 5.43
C ALA A 351 -22.62 -13.06 4.85
N THR A 352 -22.67 -14.27 5.40
CA THR A 352 -23.70 -15.27 5.10
C THR A 352 -24.08 -16.01 6.39
N PRO A 353 -25.26 -16.65 6.47
CA PRO A 353 -25.63 -17.43 7.65
C PRO A 353 -24.63 -18.55 7.99
N GLU A 354 -24.00 -19.16 6.98
CA GLU A 354 -22.96 -20.18 7.13
C GLU A 354 -21.69 -19.59 7.76
N LEU A 355 -21.24 -18.43 7.29
CA LEU A 355 -20.08 -17.71 7.84
C LEU A 355 -20.34 -17.28 9.29
N SER A 356 -21.53 -16.74 9.58
CA SER A 356 -21.91 -16.36 10.95
C SER A 356 -21.91 -17.56 11.89
N ARG A 357 -22.38 -18.73 11.44
CA ARG A 357 -22.36 -19.97 12.22
C ARG A 357 -20.94 -20.49 12.44
N GLU A 358 -20.10 -20.45 11.41
CA GLU A 358 -18.70 -20.90 11.47
C GLU A 358 -17.84 -20.03 12.40
N SER A 359 -18.18 -18.74 12.53
CA SER A 359 -17.40 -17.77 13.31
C SER A 359 -17.27 -18.10 14.81
N GLY A 360 -18.20 -18.87 15.38
CA GLY A 360 -18.31 -19.05 16.83
C GLY A 360 -18.88 -17.84 17.58
N HIS A 361 -19.24 -16.76 16.87
CA HIS A 361 -19.75 -15.51 17.44
C HIS A 361 -21.16 -15.14 16.95
N ALA A 362 -21.78 -15.99 16.12
CA ALA A 362 -23.02 -15.69 15.41
C ALA A 362 -22.94 -14.37 14.61
N ALA A 363 -21.75 -14.07 14.05
CA ALA A 363 -21.44 -12.80 13.38
C ALA A 363 -20.52 -13.02 12.17
N SER A 364 -20.69 -12.24 11.10
CA SER A 364 -19.80 -12.23 9.93
C SER A 364 -19.83 -10.87 9.21
N GLY A 365 -18.90 -10.66 8.26
CA GLY A 365 -18.87 -9.45 7.42
C GLY A 365 -18.00 -8.29 7.88
N ASN A 366 -17.18 -8.45 8.92
CA ASN A 366 -16.25 -7.41 9.40
C ASN A 366 -14.78 -7.84 9.32
N TYR A 367 -14.41 -8.65 8.33
CA TYR A 367 -13.05 -9.17 8.21
C TYR A 367 -12.02 -8.06 8.01
N GLY A 368 -12.34 -7.02 7.24
CA GLY A 368 -11.47 -5.84 7.10
C GLY A 368 -11.21 -5.12 8.44
N LEU A 369 -12.23 -4.96 9.28
CA LEU A 369 -12.06 -4.36 10.62
C LEU A 369 -11.30 -5.29 11.59
N LEU A 370 -11.48 -6.61 11.44
CA LEU A 370 -10.69 -7.59 12.19
C LEU A 370 -9.22 -7.56 11.75
N ASP A 371 -8.94 -7.27 10.48
CA ASP A 371 -7.57 -7.04 9.97
C ASP A 371 -6.95 -5.78 10.59
N ASP A 372 -7.71 -4.68 10.70
CA ASP A 372 -7.26 -3.47 11.42
C ASP A 372 -6.92 -3.79 12.88
N ILE A 373 -7.78 -4.53 13.58
CA ILE A 373 -7.55 -4.96 14.97
C ILE A 373 -6.31 -5.85 15.07
N ALA A 374 -6.08 -6.75 14.11
CA ALA A 374 -4.90 -7.60 14.08
C ALA A 374 -3.61 -6.80 13.85
N ALA A 375 -3.62 -5.82 12.95
CA ALA A 375 -2.50 -4.91 12.75
C ALA A 375 -2.19 -4.12 14.04
N LEU A 376 -3.21 -3.59 14.73
CA LEU A 376 -3.02 -2.90 16.01
C LEU A 376 -2.47 -3.83 17.10
N ARG A 377 -2.95 -5.08 17.18
CA ARG A 377 -2.39 -6.08 18.10
C ARG A 377 -0.95 -6.41 17.76
N TRP A 378 -0.58 -6.48 16.48
CA TRP A 378 0.80 -6.65 16.05
C TRP A 378 1.67 -5.46 16.48
N VAL A 379 1.16 -4.22 16.33
CA VAL A 379 1.83 -2.99 16.79
C VAL A 379 2.08 -3.07 18.30
N GLN A 380 1.08 -3.43 19.09
CA GLN A 380 1.22 -3.58 20.54
C GLN A 380 2.34 -4.56 20.94
N ARG A 381 2.54 -5.64 20.19
CA ARG A 381 3.56 -6.67 20.50
C ARG A 381 4.95 -6.35 19.96
N ASN A 382 5.05 -5.67 18.82
CA ASN A 382 6.31 -5.60 18.05
C ASN A 382 6.89 -4.19 17.91
N ILE A 383 6.10 -3.13 18.07
CA ILE A 383 6.54 -1.78 17.66
C ILE A 383 7.69 -1.23 18.50
N ALA A 384 7.84 -1.70 19.74
CA ALA A 384 8.95 -1.38 20.61
C ALA A 384 10.31 -1.76 20.02
N ALA A 385 10.38 -2.84 19.22
CA ALA A 385 11.62 -3.25 18.56
C ALA A 385 12.09 -2.24 17.50
N PHE A 386 11.18 -1.44 16.97
CA PHE A 386 11.44 -0.35 16.02
C PHE A 386 11.59 1.02 16.69
N GLY A 387 11.68 1.04 18.03
CA GLY A 387 11.78 2.25 18.85
C GLY A 387 10.44 2.95 19.14
N GLY A 388 9.31 2.35 18.82
CA GLY A 388 7.97 2.88 19.11
C GLY A 388 7.50 2.62 20.54
N ASP A 389 6.54 3.40 21.02
CA ASP A 389 5.88 3.22 22.31
C ASP A 389 4.47 2.63 22.10
N PRO A 390 4.24 1.34 22.44
CA PRO A 390 2.93 0.72 22.32
C PRO A 390 1.85 1.39 23.20
N ALA A 391 2.23 2.13 24.24
CA ALA A 391 1.30 2.90 25.07
C ALA A 391 0.87 4.25 24.43
N LYS A 392 1.59 4.71 23.40
CA LYS A 392 1.31 5.98 22.69
C LYS A 392 0.89 5.78 21.23
N VAL A 393 -0.01 4.83 21.00
CA VAL A 393 -0.59 4.58 19.68
C VAL A 393 -1.75 5.53 19.39
N THR A 394 -1.68 6.24 18.26
CA THR A 394 -2.76 7.03 17.67
C THR A 394 -3.15 6.38 16.35
N ILE A 395 -4.44 6.12 16.13
CA ILE A 395 -4.94 5.67 14.83
C ILE A 395 -5.40 6.88 14.01
N GLY A 396 -5.15 6.86 12.72
CA GLY A 396 -5.63 7.87 11.79
C GLY A 396 -6.18 7.24 10.53
N GLY A 397 -7.06 7.94 9.85
CA GLY A 397 -7.52 7.52 8.54
C GLY A 397 -8.35 8.59 7.85
N GLN A 398 -8.54 8.42 6.55
CA GLN A 398 -9.36 9.30 5.71
C GLN A 398 -10.47 8.51 5.03
N SER A 399 -11.66 9.11 4.89
CA SER A 399 -12.82 8.48 4.25
C SER A 399 -13.19 7.12 4.89
N ALA A 400 -13.12 6.00 4.16
CA ALA A 400 -13.36 4.68 4.74
C ALA A 400 -12.38 4.34 5.87
N GLY A 401 -11.14 4.82 5.81
CA GLY A 401 -10.17 4.67 6.89
C GLY A 401 -10.56 5.48 8.13
N ALA A 402 -11.06 6.70 7.95
CA ALA A 402 -11.68 7.46 9.03
C ALA A 402 -12.91 6.74 9.62
N GLY A 403 -13.57 5.93 8.79
CA GLY A 403 -14.63 5.03 9.22
C GLY A 403 -14.17 3.87 10.03
N ALA A 404 -13.12 3.20 9.62
CA ALA A 404 -12.45 2.22 10.46
C ALA A 404 -12.06 2.85 11.81
N VAL A 405 -11.48 4.07 11.83
CA VAL A 405 -11.20 4.79 13.09
C VAL A 405 -12.46 4.94 13.95
N GLY A 406 -13.58 5.38 13.38
CA GLY A 406 -14.86 5.49 14.09
C GLY A 406 -15.39 4.15 14.60
N PHE A 407 -15.40 3.10 13.78
CA PHE A 407 -15.87 1.77 14.14
C PHE A 407 -14.99 1.11 15.21
N LEU A 408 -13.67 1.22 15.10
CA LEU A 408 -12.72 0.75 16.11
C LEU A 408 -12.90 1.50 17.43
N ALA A 409 -13.21 2.80 17.38
CA ALA A 409 -13.49 3.56 18.58
C ALA A 409 -14.83 3.18 19.24
N MET A 410 -15.74 2.51 18.53
CA MET A 410 -16.96 1.92 19.09
C MET A 410 -16.82 0.41 19.39
N SER A 411 -15.75 -0.24 18.92
CA SER A 411 -15.55 -1.68 19.07
C SER A 411 -14.93 -2.02 20.43
N PRO A 412 -15.54 -2.94 21.21
CA PRO A 412 -14.92 -3.44 22.43
C PRO A 412 -13.63 -4.23 22.16
N LEU A 413 -13.49 -4.82 20.95
CA LEU A 413 -12.31 -5.61 20.57
C LEU A 413 -11.05 -4.77 20.37
N ALA A 414 -11.22 -3.46 20.14
CA ALA A 414 -10.12 -2.51 19.96
C ALA A 414 -9.77 -1.72 21.25
N LYS A 415 -10.49 -1.99 22.35
CA LYS A 415 -10.28 -1.31 23.63
C LYS A 415 -8.84 -1.51 24.12
N GLY A 416 -8.17 -0.40 24.40
CA GLY A 416 -6.79 -0.40 24.91
C GLY A 416 -5.70 -0.53 23.83
N LEU A 417 -6.06 -0.68 22.55
CA LEU A 417 -5.07 -0.78 21.46
C LEU A 417 -4.55 0.58 20.98
N PHE A 418 -5.25 1.67 21.30
CA PHE A 418 -4.89 3.04 20.95
C PHE A 418 -5.44 4.04 21.97
N ARG A 419 -4.82 5.22 22.05
CA ARG A 419 -5.18 6.30 23.00
C ARG A 419 -5.80 7.53 22.34
N ALA A 420 -5.66 7.66 21.02
CA ALA A 420 -6.20 8.76 20.22
C ALA A 420 -6.61 8.31 18.82
N GLY A 421 -7.59 8.98 18.23
CA GLY A 421 -8.07 8.77 16.86
C GLY A 421 -8.12 10.08 16.08
N ILE A 422 -7.70 10.07 14.81
CA ILE A 422 -7.85 11.17 13.86
C ILE A 422 -8.70 10.68 12.68
N ALA A 423 -9.92 11.18 12.55
CA ALA A 423 -10.89 10.78 11.54
C ALA A 423 -11.11 11.89 10.52
N GLU A 424 -10.44 11.77 9.38
CA GLU A 424 -10.44 12.76 8.31
C GLU A 424 -11.62 12.50 7.35
N SER A 425 -12.57 13.44 7.28
CA SER A 425 -13.75 13.40 6.42
C SER A 425 -14.85 12.38 6.81
N HIS A 426 -15.20 12.23 8.10
CA HIS A 426 -16.09 11.13 8.57
C HIS A 426 -17.07 11.40 9.72
N ALA A 427 -16.68 12.09 10.79
CA ALA A 427 -17.47 12.10 12.02
C ALA A 427 -18.74 12.97 11.89
N ARG A 428 -19.93 12.37 11.94
CA ARG A 428 -21.21 13.02 11.66
C ARG A 428 -22.28 12.66 12.69
N ASP A 429 -23.25 13.54 12.90
CA ASP A 429 -24.36 13.31 13.83
C ASP A 429 -25.16 12.08 13.35
N PRO A 430 -25.59 11.17 14.24
CA PRO A 430 -26.33 9.97 13.84
C PRO A 430 -27.60 10.24 13.01
N ARG A 431 -28.19 11.44 13.08
CA ARG A 431 -29.37 11.81 12.28
C ARG A 431 -29.04 12.44 10.92
N ASP A 432 -27.77 12.63 10.61
CA ASP A 432 -27.32 13.08 9.30
C ASP A 432 -27.56 11.99 8.25
N THR A 433 -28.35 12.30 7.23
CA THR A 433 -28.69 11.36 6.16
C THR A 433 -27.49 10.99 5.28
N GLU A 434 -26.42 11.78 5.30
CA GLU A 434 -25.20 11.46 4.56
C GLU A 434 -24.49 10.22 5.13
N LEU A 435 -24.67 9.93 6.44
CA LEU A 435 -24.10 8.72 7.07
C LEU A 435 -24.57 7.43 6.40
N ARG A 436 -25.72 7.46 5.71
CA ARG A 436 -26.33 6.29 5.09
C ARG A 436 -25.56 5.77 3.88
N TYR A 437 -24.77 6.61 3.21
CA TYR A 437 -24.12 6.23 1.95
C TYR A 437 -22.65 6.61 1.82
N LEU A 438 -22.17 7.59 2.60
CA LEU A 438 -20.74 7.87 2.66
C LEU A 438 -19.97 6.65 3.20
N SER A 439 -18.65 6.73 3.21
CA SER A 439 -17.69 5.70 3.66
C SER A 439 -17.79 5.31 5.15
N VAL A 440 -18.93 5.60 5.75
CA VAL A 440 -19.30 5.59 7.16
C VAL A 440 -20.56 4.75 7.40
N SER A 441 -21.21 4.38 6.31
CA SER A 441 -22.39 3.56 6.30
C SER A 441 -22.06 2.16 6.79
N TRP A 442 -22.95 1.64 7.60
CA TRP A 442 -22.95 0.25 8.04
C TRP A 442 -24.23 -0.44 7.57
N ARG A 443 -24.32 -1.73 7.81
CA ARG A 443 -25.50 -2.55 7.52
C ARG A 443 -25.83 -3.50 8.68
N PRO A 444 -27.12 -3.73 9.02
CA PRO A 444 -27.48 -4.78 9.98
C PRO A 444 -27.09 -6.17 9.49
N LEU A 445 -26.60 -7.04 10.38
CA LEU A 445 -26.19 -8.42 10.06
C LEU A 445 -27.20 -9.18 9.20
N ALA A 446 -28.47 -9.21 9.60
CA ALA A 446 -29.50 -9.95 8.86
C ALA A 446 -29.61 -9.53 7.38
N THR A 447 -29.49 -8.23 7.10
CA THR A 447 -29.52 -7.73 5.71
C THR A 447 -28.20 -7.95 4.97
N ALA A 448 -27.08 -8.04 5.70
CA ALA A 448 -25.78 -8.38 5.13
C ALA A 448 -25.75 -9.85 4.71
N GLU A 449 -26.24 -10.75 5.57
CA GLU A 449 -26.39 -12.19 5.29
C GLU A 449 -27.29 -12.45 4.08
N GLN A 450 -28.46 -11.80 4.01
CA GLN A 450 -29.35 -11.91 2.86
C GLN A 450 -28.67 -11.44 1.56
N ALA A 451 -27.90 -10.36 1.63
CA ALA A 451 -27.16 -9.86 0.47
C ALA A 451 -26.04 -10.81 0.06
N GLY A 452 -25.30 -11.39 1.02
CA GLY A 452 -24.25 -12.36 0.73
C GLY A 452 -24.79 -13.67 0.18
N THR A 453 -25.93 -14.17 0.66
CA THR A 453 -26.59 -15.34 0.07
C THR A 453 -27.00 -15.09 -1.38
N ARG A 454 -27.59 -13.92 -1.69
CA ARG A 454 -27.92 -13.55 -3.08
C ARG A 454 -26.68 -13.41 -3.94
N TYR A 455 -25.61 -12.82 -3.40
CA TYR A 455 -24.34 -12.68 -4.11
C TYR A 455 -23.72 -14.05 -4.42
N ALA A 456 -23.68 -14.96 -3.46
CA ALA A 456 -23.17 -16.33 -3.64
C ALA A 456 -23.96 -17.08 -4.72
N ALA A 457 -25.30 -16.99 -4.67
CA ALA A 457 -26.17 -17.58 -5.69
C ALA A 457 -25.93 -16.98 -7.09
N ALA A 458 -25.77 -15.65 -7.19
CA ALA A 458 -25.46 -14.98 -8.46
C ALA A 458 -24.10 -15.39 -9.05
N HIS A 459 -23.16 -15.84 -8.22
CA HIS A 459 -21.86 -16.38 -8.65
C HIS A 459 -21.89 -17.89 -8.86
N GLY A 460 -23.05 -18.53 -8.75
CA GLY A 460 -23.23 -19.98 -8.93
C GLY A 460 -22.64 -20.82 -7.79
N ALA A 461 -22.44 -20.24 -6.61
CA ALA A 461 -21.95 -20.95 -5.44
C ALA A 461 -23.13 -21.32 -4.52
N GLY A 462 -23.45 -22.62 -4.47
CA GLY A 462 -24.50 -23.16 -3.58
C GLY A 462 -24.00 -23.50 -2.16
N THR A 463 -22.68 -23.48 -1.94
CA THR A 463 -22.07 -23.80 -0.64
C THR A 463 -20.91 -22.83 -0.34
N LEU A 464 -20.58 -22.70 0.95
CA LEU A 464 -19.42 -21.90 1.38
C LEU A 464 -18.11 -22.45 0.81
N ASP A 465 -17.97 -23.77 0.70
CA ASP A 465 -16.79 -24.41 0.11
C ASP A 465 -16.64 -24.06 -1.37
N ALA A 466 -17.73 -24.09 -2.15
CA ALA A 466 -17.71 -23.66 -3.54
C ALA A 466 -17.32 -22.18 -3.68
N LEU A 467 -17.76 -21.34 -2.75
CA LEU A 467 -17.40 -19.91 -2.73
C LEU A 467 -15.92 -19.69 -2.34
N ARG A 468 -15.38 -20.47 -1.41
CA ARG A 468 -13.94 -20.45 -1.04
C ARG A 468 -13.03 -21.02 -2.12
N ALA A 469 -13.49 -21.99 -2.90
CA ALA A 469 -12.74 -22.55 -4.02
C ALA A 469 -12.68 -21.60 -5.23
N MET A 470 -13.53 -20.57 -5.28
CA MET A 470 -13.59 -19.63 -6.39
C MET A 470 -12.30 -18.79 -6.49
N PRO A 471 -11.74 -18.56 -7.69
CA PRO A 471 -10.65 -17.60 -7.87
C PRO A 471 -11.09 -16.20 -7.41
N TRP A 472 -10.22 -15.47 -6.72
CA TRP A 472 -10.57 -14.14 -6.22
C TRP A 472 -10.93 -13.16 -7.34
N GLN A 473 -10.38 -13.33 -8.54
CA GLN A 473 -10.69 -12.51 -9.71
C GLN A 473 -12.20 -12.52 -10.00
N ARG A 474 -12.81 -13.70 -9.94
CA ARG A 474 -14.26 -13.87 -10.15
C ARG A 474 -15.08 -13.34 -8.97
N LEU A 475 -14.53 -13.34 -7.75
CA LEU A 475 -15.22 -12.77 -6.59
C LEU A 475 -15.21 -11.23 -6.63
N ILE A 476 -14.10 -10.62 -7.04
CA ILE A 476 -14.03 -9.15 -7.07
C ILE A 476 -14.82 -8.55 -8.23
N GLU A 477 -15.16 -9.34 -9.26
CA GLU A 477 -16.16 -8.98 -10.26
C GLU A 477 -17.50 -8.66 -9.57
N GLY A 478 -17.98 -7.42 -9.72
CA GLY A 478 -19.18 -6.96 -9.02
C GLY A 478 -18.98 -6.64 -7.53
N SER A 479 -17.76 -6.67 -6.99
CA SER A 479 -17.51 -6.25 -5.60
C SER A 479 -17.69 -4.75 -5.37
N ASN A 480 -17.83 -3.94 -6.42
CA ASN A 480 -18.19 -2.52 -6.38
C ASN A 480 -19.72 -2.28 -6.43
N THR A 481 -20.54 -3.34 -6.34
CA THR A 481 -22.01 -3.24 -6.35
C THR A 481 -22.51 -2.30 -5.27
N ILE A 482 -23.57 -1.55 -5.58
CA ILE A 482 -24.22 -0.62 -4.64
C ILE A 482 -25.42 -1.27 -3.96
N ASP A 483 -25.74 -0.79 -2.77
CA ASP A 483 -26.95 -1.16 -2.06
C ASP A 483 -28.10 -0.21 -2.41
N ALA A 484 -28.82 -0.55 -3.49
CA ALA A 484 -29.95 0.24 -3.98
C ALA A 484 -31.13 0.32 -2.99
N SER A 485 -31.17 -0.57 -1.98
CA SER A 485 -32.27 -0.59 -1.00
C SER A 485 -32.19 0.52 0.05
N VAL A 486 -31.05 1.20 0.16
CA VAL A 486 -30.86 2.28 1.14
C VAL A 486 -31.41 3.60 0.60
N GLU A 487 -32.43 4.13 1.26
CA GLU A 487 -32.97 5.46 0.99
C GLU A 487 -32.10 6.55 1.64
N THR A 488 -31.45 7.32 0.79
CA THR A 488 -30.45 8.34 1.15
C THR A 488 -30.97 9.77 1.00
N GLY A 489 -32.14 9.97 0.40
CA GLY A 489 -32.62 11.28 -0.02
C GLY A 489 -31.86 11.84 -1.23
N SER A 490 -30.92 11.08 -1.82
CA SER A 490 -30.10 11.50 -2.97
C SER A 490 -29.87 10.36 -3.96
N SER A 491 -29.11 10.64 -5.03
CA SER A 491 -28.62 9.62 -5.97
C SER A 491 -27.50 8.76 -5.37
N GLY A 492 -26.82 9.25 -4.33
CA GLY A 492 -25.75 8.50 -3.64
C GLY A 492 -26.27 7.18 -3.04
N LYS A 493 -25.46 6.13 -3.09
CA LYS A 493 -25.74 4.79 -2.55
C LYS A 493 -24.48 4.17 -1.95
N PRO A 494 -24.58 3.52 -0.78
CA PRO A 494 -23.42 2.88 -0.17
C PRO A 494 -22.97 1.65 -0.99
N PRO A 495 -21.69 1.23 -0.87
CA PRO A 495 -21.26 -0.08 -1.34
C PRO A 495 -22.08 -1.20 -0.68
N LEU A 496 -22.34 -2.29 -1.41
CA LEU A 496 -23.04 -3.46 -0.87
C LEU A 496 -22.24 -4.14 0.25
N PHE A 497 -20.93 -4.26 0.04
CA PHE A 497 -19.96 -4.81 0.98
C PHE A 497 -19.31 -3.66 1.76
N ARG A 498 -19.67 -3.55 3.03
CA ARG A 498 -19.29 -2.47 3.95
C ARG A 498 -19.44 -2.97 5.40
N PRO A 499 -18.96 -2.24 6.41
CA PRO A 499 -19.06 -2.64 7.81
C PRO A 499 -20.47 -3.08 8.24
N VAL A 500 -20.52 -4.09 9.11
CA VAL A 500 -21.74 -4.73 9.57
C VAL A 500 -21.92 -4.47 11.07
N VAL A 501 -23.09 -4.02 11.50
CA VAL A 501 -23.46 -4.07 12.92
C VAL A 501 -23.85 -5.52 13.20
N ASP A 502 -22.89 -6.26 13.78
CA ASP A 502 -22.89 -7.72 13.87
C ASP A 502 -23.08 -8.24 15.29
N GLY A 503 -23.16 -7.36 16.29
CA GLY A 503 -23.31 -7.75 17.69
C GLY A 503 -22.00 -8.19 18.37
N TRP A 504 -20.88 -8.23 17.64
CA TRP A 504 -19.58 -8.70 18.15
C TRP A 504 -18.45 -7.70 17.89
N VAL A 505 -18.06 -7.49 16.64
CA VAL A 505 -17.01 -6.53 16.26
C VAL A 505 -17.57 -5.11 16.39
N ILE A 506 -18.77 -4.89 15.86
CA ILE A 506 -19.55 -3.66 16.03
C ILE A 506 -20.87 -4.07 16.71
N PRO A 507 -20.96 -3.93 18.05
CA PRO A 507 -22.15 -4.36 18.79
C PRO A 507 -23.41 -3.56 18.47
N ASP A 508 -23.24 -2.26 18.18
CA ASP A 508 -24.32 -1.29 18.10
C ASP A 508 -24.00 -0.20 17.04
N GLY A 509 -25.06 0.40 16.48
CA GLY A 509 -24.94 1.58 15.62
C GLY A 509 -24.52 2.84 16.42
N TYR A 510 -24.24 3.93 15.70
CA TYR A 510 -23.70 5.16 16.30
C TYR A 510 -24.59 5.71 17.44
N ALA A 511 -25.89 5.84 17.20
CA ALA A 511 -26.81 6.41 18.19
C ALA A 511 -26.92 5.55 19.46
N GLN A 512 -27.00 4.24 19.30
CA GLN A 512 -27.08 3.29 20.42
C GLN A 512 -25.79 3.30 21.22
N THR A 513 -24.62 3.30 20.56
CA THR A 513 -23.31 3.38 21.21
C THR A 513 -23.19 4.63 22.08
N TYR A 514 -23.49 5.81 21.54
CA TYR A 514 -23.40 7.07 22.30
C TYR A 514 -24.44 7.15 23.42
N ALA A 515 -25.65 6.61 23.23
CA ALA A 515 -26.66 6.53 24.27
C ALA A 515 -26.21 5.62 25.44
N LYS A 516 -25.60 4.48 25.13
CA LYS A 516 -25.05 3.52 26.12
C LYS A 516 -23.70 3.96 26.70
N ARG A 517 -23.03 4.94 26.09
CA ARG A 517 -21.70 5.44 26.47
C ARG A 517 -20.62 4.35 26.43
N THR A 518 -20.71 3.47 25.44
CA THR A 518 -19.81 2.31 25.28
C THR A 518 -18.63 2.57 24.35
N GLN A 519 -18.56 3.74 23.71
CA GLN A 519 -17.40 4.15 22.93
C GLN A 519 -16.11 4.18 23.78
N ASN A 520 -14.99 3.82 23.16
CA ASN A 520 -13.67 3.83 23.79
C ASN A 520 -13.28 5.26 24.22
N ARG A 521 -12.69 5.38 25.41
CA ARG A 521 -12.29 6.67 26.01
C ARG A 521 -10.95 7.15 25.44
N VAL A 522 -10.99 7.74 24.25
CA VAL A 522 -9.81 8.22 23.51
C VAL A 522 -9.92 9.71 23.18
N THR A 523 -8.76 10.36 22.99
CA THR A 523 -8.73 11.70 22.36
C THR A 523 -9.19 11.55 20.92
N PHE A 524 -10.01 12.47 20.40
CA PHE A 524 -10.54 12.32 19.05
C PHE A 524 -10.47 13.63 18.26
N VAL A 525 -9.95 13.55 17.03
CA VAL A 525 -9.93 14.67 16.09
C VAL A 525 -10.78 14.30 14.89
N ALA A 526 -11.65 15.21 14.46
CA ALA A 526 -12.49 15.00 13.29
C ALA A 526 -12.61 16.26 12.45
N GLY A 527 -12.68 16.12 11.13
CA GLY A 527 -12.87 17.28 10.27
C GLY A 527 -13.32 16.89 8.87
N ASN A 528 -13.45 17.90 8.03
CA ASN A 528 -13.95 17.80 6.66
C ASN A 528 -13.29 18.85 5.78
N ASN A 529 -13.36 18.64 4.48
CA ASN A 529 -12.81 19.57 3.51
C ASN A 529 -13.90 20.52 2.98
N ARG A 530 -13.46 21.64 2.39
CA ARG A 530 -14.34 22.65 1.79
C ARG A 530 -15.17 22.12 0.64
N ASP A 531 -14.57 21.30 -0.23
CA ASP A 531 -15.15 20.86 -1.49
C ASP A 531 -15.31 19.33 -1.55
N GLU A 532 -15.75 18.74 -0.43
CA GLU A 532 -15.93 17.28 -0.23
C GLU A 532 -16.71 16.59 -1.35
N THR A 533 -17.75 17.23 -1.88
CA THR A 533 -18.57 16.61 -2.94
C THR A 533 -17.89 16.63 -4.30
N GLY A 534 -16.91 17.51 -4.48
CA GLY A 534 -16.28 17.77 -5.77
C GLY A 534 -17.28 18.22 -6.84
N ALA A 535 -18.43 18.80 -6.44
CA ALA A 535 -19.39 19.32 -7.40
C ALA A 535 -18.77 20.52 -8.13
N VAL A 536 -18.91 20.56 -9.44
CA VAL A 536 -18.33 21.59 -10.30
C VAL A 536 -19.37 22.06 -11.31
N PRO A 537 -19.34 23.33 -11.75
CA PRO A 537 -20.20 23.78 -12.84
C PRO A 537 -19.85 23.03 -14.14
N GLU A 538 -20.80 22.94 -15.09
CA GLU A 538 -20.59 22.18 -16.35
C GLU A 538 -19.35 22.64 -17.12
N THR A 539 -19.06 23.95 -17.08
CA THR A 539 -17.86 24.56 -17.68
C THR A 539 -16.55 23.97 -17.15
N ALA A 540 -16.52 23.53 -15.90
CA ALA A 540 -15.40 22.82 -15.28
C ALA A 540 -15.55 21.29 -15.39
N PHE A 541 -16.79 20.79 -15.51
CA PHE A 541 -17.06 19.36 -15.58
C PHE A 541 -16.57 18.71 -16.87
N ASP A 542 -16.66 19.38 -18.03
CA ASP A 542 -16.13 18.81 -19.29
C ASP A 542 -14.61 18.58 -19.21
N THR A 543 -13.89 19.55 -18.62
CA THR A 543 -12.45 19.42 -18.35
C THR A 543 -12.16 18.31 -17.33
N LEU A 544 -12.95 18.22 -16.26
CA LEU A 544 -12.81 17.16 -15.25
C LEU A 544 -13.09 15.77 -15.84
N ARG A 545 -14.13 15.62 -16.66
CA ARG A 545 -14.54 14.37 -17.32
C ARG A 545 -13.46 13.88 -18.29
N ALA A 546 -12.78 14.79 -18.98
CA ALA A 546 -11.67 14.46 -19.87
C ALA A 546 -10.42 13.95 -19.10
N GLN A 547 -10.30 14.27 -17.81
CA GLN A 547 -9.10 14.00 -17.00
C GLN A 547 -9.32 12.95 -15.91
N THR A 548 -10.55 12.47 -15.70
CA THR A 548 -10.88 11.53 -14.63
C THR A 548 -11.61 10.31 -15.18
N THR A 549 -11.37 9.16 -14.56
CA THR A 549 -12.20 7.97 -14.80
C THR A 549 -13.65 8.24 -14.40
N PRO A 550 -14.63 7.61 -15.07
CA PRO A 550 -16.02 7.73 -14.68
C PRO A 550 -16.20 7.46 -13.18
N PRO A 551 -17.02 8.25 -12.47
CA PRO A 551 -17.23 8.05 -11.05
C PRO A 551 -17.80 6.64 -10.81
N ARG A 552 -17.34 6.03 -9.72
CA ARG A 552 -17.85 4.74 -9.25
C ARG A 552 -19.39 4.82 -9.09
N ALA A 553 -20.06 3.70 -9.36
CA ALA A 553 -21.49 3.57 -9.12
C ALA A 553 -21.85 3.95 -7.67
N GLY A 554 -22.91 4.73 -7.50
CA GLY A 554 -23.42 5.17 -6.20
C GLY A 554 -22.71 6.38 -5.59
N MET A 555 -21.71 6.97 -6.25
CA MET A 555 -21.20 8.28 -5.82
C MET A 555 -22.21 9.41 -6.16
N PRO A 556 -22.28 10.48 -5.37
CA PRO A 556 -22.99 11.69 -5.75
C PRO A 556 -22.49 12.21 -7.11
N GLN A 557 -23.38 12.83 -7.88
CA GLN A 557 -23.01 13.43 -9.16
C GLN A 557 -22.15 14.68 -8.93
N THR A 558 -21.08 14.82 -9.69
CA THR A 558 -20.19 15.98 -9.68
C THR A 558 -20.68 17.11 -10.59
N SER A 559 -21.40 16.80 -11.68
CA SER A 559 -22.16 17.81 -12.43
C SER A 559 -23.58 17.90 -11.89
N VAL A 560 -23.99 19.11 -11.54
CA VAL A 560 -25.27 19.41 -10.89
C VAL A 560 -25.99 20.45 -11.74
N THR A 561 -27.05 20.04 -12.43
CA THR A 561 -27.95 20.97 -13.11
C THR A 561 -28.94 21.58 -12.12
N LEU A 562 -29.49 22.74 -12.46
CA LEU A 562 -30.54 23.41 -11.69
C LEU A 562 -31.74 22.49 -11.49
N ALA A 563 -32.17 21.79 -12.55
CA ALA A 563 -33.29 20.86 -12.46
C ALA A 563 -33.01 19.72 -11.47
N ALA A 564 -31.81 19.13 -11.53
CA ALA A 564 -31.40 18.08 -10.60
C ALA A 564 -31.29 18.60 -9.16
N TYR A 565 -30.74 19.79 -8.96
CA TYR A 565 -30.62 20.44 -7.66
C TYR A 565 -31.99 20.70 -7.01
N LEU A 566 -32.93 21.28 -7.75
CA LEU A 566 -34.29 21.54 -7.28
C LEU A 566 -35.05 20.24 -6.97
N ALA A 567 -34.89 19.21 -7.81
CA ALA A 567 -35.49 17.90 -7.58
C ALA A 567 -34.90 17.21 -6.34
N ALA A 568 -33.57 17.23 -6.19
CA ALA A 568 -32.89 16.69 -5.02
C ALA A 568 -33.29 17.42 -3.74
N ALA A 569 -33.41 18.75 -3.79
CA ALA A 569 -33.87 19.56 -2.66
C ALA A 569 -35.29 19.15 -2.22
N ARG A 570 -36.23 19.05 -3.17
CA ARG A 570 -37.61 18.60 -2.90
C ARG A 570 -37.64 17.22 -2.26
N ARG A 571 -36.88 16.27 -2.81
CA ARG A 571 -36.81 14.89 -2.32
C ARG A 571 -36.19 14.80 -0.92
N LYS A 572 -35.08 15.49 -0.68
CA LYS A 572 -34.33 15.39 0.59
C LYS A 572 -35.01 16.14 1.73
N PHE A 573 -35.45 17.37 1.47
CA PHE A 573 -35.92 18.31 2.49
C PHE A 573 -37.45 18.33 2.66
N GLY A 574 -38.22 17.86 1.68
CA GLY A 574 -39.68 17.74 1.78
C GLY A 574 -40.32 19.08 2.13
N THR A 575 -41.02 19.16 3.26
CA THR A 575 -41.65 20.40 3.74
C THR A 575 -40.66 21.53 4.05
N LEU A 576 -39.37 21.22 4.23
CA LEU A 576 -38.30 22.20 4.48
C LEU A 576 -37.65 22.73 3.19
N THR A 577 -38.16 22.35 2.01
CA THR A 577 -37.54 22.72 0.72
C THR A 577 -37.51 24.23 0.49
N ALA A 578 -38.58 24.96 0.83
CA ALA A 578 -38.62 26.41 0.66
C ALA A 578 -37.56 27.11 1.54
N ASP A 579 -37.42 26.68 2.79
CA ASP A 579 -36.39 27.17 3.71
C ASP A 579 -34.98 26.87 3.17
N PHE A 580 -34.77 25.65 2.65
CA PHE A 580 -33.50 25.25 2.05
C PHE A 580 -33.12 26.14 0.85
N LEU A 581 -34.03 26.29 -0.12
CA LEU A 581 -33.79 27.08 -1.33
C LEU A 581 -33.67 28.58 -1.05
N LYS A 582 -34.21 29.07 0.08
CA LYS A 582 -33.95 30.44 0.55
C LYS A 582 -32.52 30.62 1.06
N LEU A 583 -31.95 29.61 1.73
CA LEU A 583 -30.59 29.65 2.27
C LEU A 583 -29.51 29.30 1.23
N TYR A 584 -29.88 28.51 0.22
CA TYR A 584 -29.02 28.04 -0.85
C TYR A 584 -29.68 28.26 -2.23
N PRO A 585 -29.90 29.54 -2.65
CA PRO A 585 -30.65 29.86 -3.85
C PRO A 585 -29.85 29.59 -5.12
N ALA A 586 -30.48 28.95 -6.10
CA ALA A 586 -29.89 28.72 -7.42
C ALA A 586 -30.83 29.18 -8.54
N ARG A 587 -30.28 29.90 -9.54
CA ARG A 587 -31.04 30.43 -10.69
C ARG A 587 -30.65 29.78 -12.01
N ASP A 588 -29.48 29.16 -12.07
CA ASP A 588 -28.91 28.45 -13.20
C ASP A 588 -28.06 27.26 -12.71
N ASP A 589 -27.47 26.52 -13.66
CA ASP A 589 -26.65 25.34 -13.36
C ASP A 589 -25.35 25.70 -12.62
N GLN A 590 -24.81 26.89 -12.85
CA GLN A 590 -23.60 27.37 -12.17
C GLN A 590 -23.90 27.65 -10.69
N ASP A 591 -24.95 28.41 -10.41
CA ASP A 591 -25.42 28.64 -9.04
C ASP A 591 -25.74 27.29 -8.36
N ALA A 592 -26.39 26.35 -9.07
CA ALA A 592 -26.75 25.04 -8.53
C ALA A 592 -25.54 24.22 -8.06
N ALA A 593 -24.48 24.15 -8.86
CA ALA A 593 -23.24 23.45 -8.48
C ALA A 593 -22.57 24.10 -7.26
N LEU A 594 -22.45 25.43 -7.27
CA LEU A 594 -21.83 26.19 -6.16
C LEU A 594 -22.64 26.05 -4.86
N GLN A 595 -23.96 26.17 -4.92
CA GLN A 595 -24.82 26.02 -3.75
C GLN A 595 -24.89 24.58 -3.24
N ASN A 596 -24.77 23.58 -4.12
CA ASN A 596 -24.64 22.18 -3.68
C ASN A 596 -23.37 21.96 -2.83
N ASN A 597 -22.22 22.50 -3.25
CA ASN A 597 -21.01 22.48 -2.42
C ASN A 597 -21.18 23.26 -1.12
N ALA A 598 -21.75 24.46 -1.18
CA ALA A 598 -21.98 25.27 0.01
C ALA A 598 -22.89 24.56 1.04
N ALA A 599 -23.98 23.94 0.57
CA ALA A 599 -24.89 23.16 1.40
C ALA A 599 -24.20 21.93 2.00
N ALA A 600 -23.40 21.20 1.22
CA ALA A 600 -22.66 20.04 1.71
C ALA A 600 -21.59 20.41 2.76
N ARG A 601 -20.89 21.53 2.55
CA ARG A 601 -19.90 22.10 3.47
C ARG A 601 -20.52 22.54 4.79
N ASP A 602 -21.68 23.18 4.74
CA ASP A 602 -22.37 23.61 5.95
C ASP A 602 -23.00 22.42 6.69
N ASN A 603 -23.56 21.46 5.95
CA ASN A 603 -24.03 20.18 6.48
C ASN A 603 -22.91 19.46 7.25
N SER A 604 -21.75 19.23 6.61
CA SER A 604 -20.63 18.51 7.24
C SER A 604 -20.17 19.19 8.53
N ARG A 605 -19.91 20.51 8.50
CA ARG A 605 -19.43 21.26 9.68
C ARG A 605 -20.45 21.27 10.83
N VAL A 606 -21.74 21.47 10.54
CA VAL A 606 -22.79 21.43 11.57
C VAL A 606 -22.96 20.01 12.12
N SER A 607 -22.95 19.00 11.25
CA SER A 607 -23.08 17.59 11.63
C SER A 607 -21.90 17.12 12.49
N THR A 608 -20.66 17.45 12.13
CA THR A 608 -19.46 17.14 12.92
C THR A 608 -19.48 17.83 14.28
N TRP A 609 -19.94 19.08 14.35
CA TRP A 609 -20.11 19.78 15.64
C TRP A 609 -21.19 19.12 16.52
N LEU A 610 -22.31 18.70 15.95
CA LEU A 610 -23.36 17.98 16.69
C LEU A 610 -22.92 16.57 17.13
N TRP A 611 -22.14 15.87 16.30
CA TRP A 611 -21.50 14.62 16.67
C TRP A 611 -20.61 14.77 17.90
N GLY A 612 -19.78 15.82 17.96
CA GLY A 612 -18.91 16.07 19.11
C GLY A 612 -19.69 16.19 20.42
N ARG A 613 -20.93 16.69 20.38
CA ARG A 613 -21.84 16.76 21.54
C ARG A 613 -22.31 15.37 21.97
N GLN A 614 -22.48 14.44 21.05
CA GLN A 614 -22.82 13.05 21.37
C GLN A 614 -21.60 12.30 21.89
N TRP A 615 -20.45 12.44 21.22
CA TRP A 615 -19.21 11.76 21.57
C TRP A 615 -18.75 12.06 23.00
N THR A 616 -18.80 13.34 23.37
CA THR A 616 -18.39 13.84 24.70
C THR A 616 -19.32 13.39 25.82
N ARG A 617 -20.50 12.82 25.52
CA ARG A 617 -21.36 12.17 26.52
C ARG A 617 -20.76 10.82 26.90
N GLY A 618 -19.94 10.81 27.96
CA GLY A 618 -19.33 9.61 28.51
C GLY A 618 -17.82 9.47 28.25
N VAL A 619 -17.22 10.46 27.58
CA VAL A 619 -15.77 10.51 27.33
C VAL A 619 -15.21 11.81 27.91
N ASP A 620 -14.24 11.68 28.79
CA ASP A 620 -13.51 12.78 29.46
C ASP A 620 -12.22 13.18 28.74
N LYS A 621 -12.00 12.63 27.54
CA LYS A 621 -10.85 12.95 26.69
C LYS A 621 -11.17 14.11 25.74
N PRO A 622 -10.16 14.92 25.36
CA PRO A 622 -10.37 16.04 24.46
C PRO A 622 -10.92 15.61 23.09
N VAL A 623 -11.79 16.45 22.54
CA VAL A 623 -12.21 16.40 21.14
C VAL A 623 -11.72 17.67 20.45
N PHE A 624 -11.29 17.55 19.20
CA PHE A 624 -10.94 18.69 18.35
C PHE A 624 -11.64 18.55 17.00
N THR A 625 -12.13 19.66 16.45
CA THR A 625 -12.74 19.69 15.12
C THR A 625 -11.98 20.62 14.19
N TYR A 626 -11.78 20.20 12.93
CA TYR A 626 -11.14 21.02 11.90
C TYR A 626 -11.97 21.12 10.61
N PHE A 627 -11.62 22.12 9.80
CA PHE A 627 -12.15 22.39 8.48
C PHE A 627 -10.98 22.73 7.56
N TRP A 628 -10.77 21.90 6.53
CA TRP A 628 -9.68 22.07 5.57
C TRP A 628 -10.15 22.87 4.35
N ASP A 629 -9.46 23.95 4.00
CA ASP A 629 -9.89 24.88 2.95
C ASP A 629 -8.89 25.12 1.82
N HIS A 630 -7.70 24.53 1.89
CA HIS A 630 -6.63 24.74 0.91
C HIS A 630 -6.64 23.70 -0.21
N ALA A 631 -6.54 24.16 -1.46
CA ALA A 631 -6.55 23.32 -2.64
C ALA A 631 -5.12 22.94 -3.05
N PRO A 632 -4.81 21.65 -3.29
CA PRO A 632 -3.48 21.27 -3.74
C PRO A 632 -3.25 21.69 -5.20
N PRO A 633 -2.03 22.10 -5.57
CA PRO A 633 -1.72 22.55 -6.90
C PRO A 633 -1.78 21.42 -7.94
N GLY A 634 -1.80 21.83 -9.21
CA GLY A 634 -1.87 20.95 -10.37
C GLY A 634 -3.22 21.00 -11.08
N PRO A 635 -3.45 20.12 -12.08
CA PRO A 635 -4.60 20.22 -12.99
C PRO A 635 -5.98 20.20 -12.29
N SER A 636 -6.07 19.55 -11.13
CA SER A 636 -7.31 19.49 -10.35
C SER A 636 -7.55 20.68 -9.43
N HIS A 637 -6.58 21.59 -9.26
CA HIS A 637 -6.66 22.75 -8.35
C HIS A 637 -7.89 23.62 -8.67
N ASP A 638 -7.94 24.17 -9.89
CA ASP A 638 -9.00 25.09 -10.33
C ASP A 638 -10.34 24.38 -10.51
N LEU A 639 -10.32 23.06 -10.66
CA LEU A 639 -11.52 22.27 -10.90
C LEU A 639 -12.18 21.86 -9.58
N ARG A 640 -11.43 21.31 -8.63
CA ARG A 640 -12.01 20.59 -7.48
C ARG A 640 -11.79 21.28 -6.13
N GLY A 641 -11.00 22.35 -6.07
CA GLY A 641 -10.71 23.06 -4.83
C GLY A 641 -10.07 22.16 -3.76
N ALA A 642 -10.45 22.36 -2.50
CA ALA A 642 -10.02 21.48 -1.39
C ALA A 642 -10.90 20.23 -1.36
N TYR A 643 -10.66 19.34 -2.32
CA TYR A 643 -11.48 18.15 -2.56
C TYR A 643 -11.29 17.06 -1.51
N HIS A 644 -12.19 16.07 -1.49
CA HIS A 644 -12.12 14.91 -0.60
C HIS A 644 -10.77 14.18 -0.64
N GLY A 645 -10.03 14.16 0.48
CA GLY A 645 -8.72 13.50 0.61
C GLY A 645 -7.52 14.39 0.24
N SER A 646 -7.75 15.65 -0.16
CA SER A 646 -6.66 16.59 -0.46
C SER A 646 -5.84 17.02 0.75
N GLU A 647 -6.38 16.89 1.96
CA GLU A 647 -5.73 17.25 3.22
C GLU A 647 -4.60 16.29 3.57
N ILE A 648 -4.64 15.05 3.05
CA ILE A 648 -3.70 13.97 3.38
C ILE A 648 -2.25 14.38 3.07
N TYR A 649 -2.02 15.04 1.92
CA TYR A 649 -0.68 15.48 1.50
C TYR A 649 -0.02 16.34 2.58
N TYR A 650 -0.80 17.23 3.19
CA TYR A 650 -0.35 18.20 4.18
C TYR A 650 -0.33 17.62 5.60
N ALA A 651 -1.26 16.71 5.92
CA ALA A 651 -1.30 15.99 7.19
C ALA A 651 -0.05 15.12 7.40
N PHE A 652 0.40 14.43 6.33
CA PHE A 652 1.61 13.61 6.33
C PHE A 652 2.89 14.40 6.02
N ASP A 653 2.77 15.60 5.43
CA ASP A 653 3.88 16.31 4.79
C ASP A 653 4.59 15.41 3.75
N SER A 654 3.78 14.72 2.93
CA SER A 654 4.22 13.75 1.92
C SER A 654 4.47 14.39 0.55
N LEU A 655 4.65 15.71 0.50
CA LEU A 655 4.80 16.50 -0.73
C LEU A 655 5.97 16.00 -1.59
N ASP A 656 7.08 15.60 -0.96
CA ASP A 656 8.25 15.06 -1.68
C ASP A 656 8.04 13.63 -2.22
N ALA A 657 6.97 12.93 -1.82
CA ALA A 657 6.62 11.60 -2.28
C ALA A 657 5.60 11.60 -3.44
N VAL A 658 4.97 12.74 -3.71
CA VAL A 658 3.91 12.89 -4.71
C VAL A 658 4.32 13.94 -5.74
N ASP A 659 4.36 13.56 -7.02
CA ASP A 659 4.74 14.48 -8.10
C ASP A 659 3.62 15.47 -8.43
N ARG A 660 3.80 16.72 -8.00
CA ARG A 660 2.93 17.88 -8.26
C ARG A 660 3.76 19.16 -8.25
N PRO A 661 3.25 20.24 -8.86
CA PRO A 661 3.93 21.54 -8.85
C PRO A 661 3.75 22.26 -7.50
N TRP A 662 4.27 21.68 -6.42
CA TRP A 662 4.19 22.23 -5.07
C TRP A 662 4.88 23.58 -4.95
N ALA A 663 4.17 24.58 -4.45
CA ALA A 663 4.68 25.91 -4.18
C ALA A 663 5.34 25.98 -2.78
N ALA A 664 6.06 27.08 -2.51
CA ALA A 664 6.61 27.35 -1.19
C ALA A 664 5.49 27.51 -0.12
N GLU A 665 4.33 28.00 -0.53
CA GLU A 665 3.14 28.09 0.30
C GLU A 665 2.65 26.71 0.74
N ASP A 666 2.57 25.73 -0.16
CA ASP A 666 2.15 24.37 0.16
C ASP A 666 3.05 23.75 1.23
N ARG A 667 4.37 23.93 1.09
CA ARG A 667 5.35 23.40 2.05
C ARG A 667 5.20 24.03 3.44
N ARG A 668 4.89 25.33 3.50
CA ARG A 668 4.61 26.02 4.76
C ARG A 668 3.30 25.51 5.39
N ILE A 669 2.26 25.33 4.59
CA ILE A 669 0.96 24.81 5.06
C ILE A 669 1.12 23.37 5.56
N ALA A 670 1.85 22.53 4.83
CA ALA A 670 2.15 21.15 5.19
C ALA A 670 2.95 21.07 6.50
N ASP A 671 3.96 21.94 6.68
CA ASP A 671 4.72 21.99 7.93
C ASP A 671 3.85 22.34 9.14
N VAL A 672 2.94 23.33 9.00
CA VAL A 672 2.01 23.72 10.07
C VAL A 672 0.99 22.60 10.36
N MET A 673 0.34 22.07 9.33
CA MET A 673 -0.69 21.03 9.50
C MET A 673 -0.09 19.75 10.09
N SER A 674 1.00 19.23 9.53
CA SER A 674 1.67 18.04 10.07
C SER A 674 2.19 18.27 11.50
N SER A 675 2.55 19.50 11.88
CA SER A 675 2.93 19.79 13.28
C SER A 675 1.77 19.66 14.26
N TYR A 676 0.55 20.05 13.88
CA TYR A 676 -0.65 19.76 14.70
C TYR A 676 -0.86 18.25 14.86
N TRP A 677 -0.77 17.49 13.76
CA TRP A 677 -0.92 16.03 13.79
C TRP A 677 0.15 15.40 14.69
N VAL A 678 1.41 15.79 14.53
CA VAL A 678 2.53 15.32 15.37
C VAL A 678 2.27 15.59 16.86
N ASN A 679 1.76 16.77 17.23
CA ASN A 679 1.48 17.10 18.62
C ASN A 679 0.31 16.27 19.19
N ILE A 680 -0.74 16.02 18.39
CA ILE A 680 -1.81 15.08 18.76
C ILE A 680 -1.24 13.68 18.97
N ILE A 681 -0.40 13.20 18.05
CA ILE A 681 0.23 11.88 18.09
C ILE A 681 1.20 11.76 19.28
N LYS A 682 1.86 12.84 19.70
CA LYS A 682 2.73 12.87 20.89
C LYS A 682 1.95 12.86 22.20
N ASP A 683 1.00 13.79 22.31
CA ASP A 683 0.48 14.20 23.62
C ASP A 683 -1.05 14.27 23.69
N GLY A 684 -1.75 14.06 22.58
CA GLY A 684 -3.22 14.21 22.49
C GLY A 684 -3.66 15.67 22.55
N ASN A 685 -2.76 16.61 22.27
CA ASN A 685 -3.01 18.04 22.22
C ASN A 685 -2.38 18.61 20.93
N PRO A 686 -3.14 19.28 20.06
CA PRO A 686 -2.59 19.84 18.82
C PRO A 686 -1.60 21.00 19.05
N ASN A 687 -1.69 21.69 20.19
CA ASN A 687 -0.98 22.96 20.40
C ASN A 687 0.52 22.76 20.65
N GLY A 688 1.33 23.70 20.17
CA GLY A 688 2.78 23.74 20.35
C GLY A 688 3.38 25.12 19.98
N PRO A 689 4.67 25.35 20.21
CA PRO A 689 5.33 26.63 19.91
C PRO A 689 5.15 27.03 18.44
N GLY A 690 4.84 28.31 18.19
CA GLY A 690 4.71 28.86 16.83
C GLY A 690 3.42 28.48 16.08
N LEU A 691 2.55 27.66 16.68
CA LEU A 691 1.26 27.30 16.10
C LEU A 691 0.13 28.20 16.64
N PRO A 692 -0.82 28.63 15.80
CA PRO A 692 -2.08 29.19 16.27
C PRO A 692 -2.78 28.26 17.28
N THR A 693 -3.48 28.84 18.25
CA THR A 693 -4.14 28.01 19.27
C THR A 693 -5.35 27.31 18.70
N TRP A 694 -5.37 25.98 18.80
CA TRP A 694 -6.50 25.11 18.50
C TRP A 694 -7.18 24.70 19.83
N PRO A 695 -8.25 25.40 20.24
CA PRO A 695 -8.99 25.06 21.46
C PRO A 695 -9.74 23.74 21.33
N ARG A 696 -10.01 23.13 22.50
CA ARG A 696 -10.87 21.95 22.59
C ARG A 696 -12.27 22.26 22.07
N TYR A 697 -12.93 21.25 21.51
CA TYR A 697 -14.33 21.27 21.15
C TYR A 697 -15.21 21.76 22.32
N ASP A 698 -16.14 22.66 22.01
CA ASP A 698 -17.12 23.18 22.94
C ASP A 698 -18.54 22.93 22.40
N PRO A 699 -19.39 22.16 23.10
CA PRO A 699 -20.75 21.87 22.65
C PRO A 699 -21.68 23.09 22.66
N THR A 700 -21.28 24.20 23.28
CA THR A 700 -22.05 25.45 23.39
C THR A 700 -21.63 26.49 22.35
N LEU A 701 -20.43 26.37 21.78
CA LEU A 701 -19.89 27.31 20.79
C LEU A 701 -19.74 26.61 19.43
N PRO A 702 -20.61 26.92 18.44
CA PRO A 702 -20.58 26.27 17.12
C PRO A 702 -19.42 26.82 16.27
N ARG A 703 -18.19 26.43 16.63
CA ARG A 703 -16.94 26.81 15.96
C ARG A 703 -16.10 25.59 15.57
N VAL A 704 -15.24 25.78 14.58
CA VAL A 704 -14.31 24.78 14.04
C VAL A 704 -12.96 25.44 13.75
N MET A 705 -11.86 24.69 13.83
CA MET A 705 -10.54 25.18 13.45
C MET A 705 -10.38 25.12 11.93
N GLU A 706 -10.28 26.28 11.28
CA GLU A 706 -9.87 26.38 9.87
C GLU A 706 -8.38 26.04 9.76
N LEU A 707 -8.03 25.19 8.79
CA LEU A 707 -6.67 24.75 8.47
C LEU A 707 -6.49 24.83 6.95
N GLY A 708 -5.37 25.41 6.50
CA GLY A 708 -5.07 25.54 5.07
C GLY A 708 -4.68 26.97 4.71
N ASP A 709 -5.56 27.67 4.01
CA ASP A 709 -5.37 29.07 3.60
C ASP A 709 -5.28 29.99 4.83
N ARG A 710 -5.93 29.58 5.92
CA ARG A 710 -5.91 30.23 7.22
C ARG A 710 -5.79 29.21 8.34
N PHE A 711 -5.41 29.69 9.52
CA PHE A 711 -5.27 28.89 10.74
C PHE A 711 -5.93 29.61 11.91
N GLY A 712 -7.19 29.28 12.20
CA GLY A 712 -7.93 29.93 13.28
C GLY A 712 -9.36 29.43 13.46
N MET A 713 -9.97 29.82 14.58
CA MET A 713 -11.35 29.43 14.87
C MET A 713 -12.35 30.24 14.04
N ILE A 714 -13.20 29.54 13.29
CA ILE A 714 -14.31 30.12 12.53
C ILE A 714 -15.65 29.54 12.99
N PRO A 715 -16.79 30.23 12.76
CA PRO A 715 -18.11 29.61 12.92
C PRO A 715 -18.28 28.39 12.01
N VAL A 716 -19.02 27.37 12.45
CA VAL A 716 -19.31 26.19 11.61
C VAL A 716 -20.17 26.54 10.40
N ALA A 717 -21.06 27.52 10.52
CA ALA A 717 -21.89 28.09 9.46
C ALA A 717 -22.59 29.38 9.97
N ASP A 718 -23.31 30.08 9.08
CA ASP A 718 -24.20 31.18 9.48
C ASP A 718 -25.30 30.69 10.45
N PRO A 719 -25.73 31.48 11.45
CA PRO A 719 -26.73 31.05 12.43
C PRO A 719 -28.04 30.52 11.83
N ALA A 720 -28.54 31.14 10.76
CA ALA A 720 -29.76 30.69 10.07
C ALA A 720 -29.59 29.30 9.43
N LYS A 721 -28.39 28.99 8.92
CA LYS A 721 -28.06 27.69 8.33
C LYS A 721 -27.87 26.63 9.41
N ILE A 722 -27.24 26.97 10.53
CA ILE A 722 -27.14 26.08 11.70
C ILE A 722 -28.55 25.68 12.16
N ALA A 723 -29.44 26.66 12.33
CA ALA A 723 -30.82 26.41 12.76
C ALA A 723 -31.60 25.54 11.75
N PHE A 724 -31.41 25.77 10.45
CA PHE A 724 -31.98 24.93 9.40
C PHE A 724 -31.51 23.47 9.50
N TRP A 725 -30.19 23.23 9.56
CA TRP A 725 -29.65 21.87 9.60
C TRP A 725 -30.06 21.13 10.88
N GLN A 726 -30.10 21.81 12.03
CA GLN A 726 -30.64 21.24 13.27
C GLN A 726 -32.11 20.86 13.15
N ARG A 727 -32.95 21.73 12.59
CA ARG A 727 -34.37 21.41 12.31
C ARG A 727 -34.48 20.22 11.37
N PHE A 728 -33.70 20.19 10.30
CA PHE A 728 -33.69 19.10 9.33
C PHE A 728 -33.32 17.76 9.99
N PHE A 729 -32.21 17.70 10.72
CA PHE A 729 -31.78 16.47 11.41
C PHE A 729 -32.79 16.02 12.46
N ALA A 730 -33.47 16.95 13.15
CA ALA A 730 -34.54 16.59 14.09
C ALA A 730 -35.72 15.87 13.42
N THR A 731 -35.93 16.03 12.11
CA THR A 731 -36.95 15.26 11.36
C THR A 731 -36.50 13.85 10.98
N LYS A 732 -35.23 13.50 11.18
CA LYS A 732 -34.66 12.24 10.73
C LYS A 732 -34.50 11.25 11.87
N LYS A 733 -34.77 9.98 11.57
CA LYS A 733 -34.38 8.87 12.44
C LYS A 733 -32.86 8.76 12.41
N ALA A 734 -32.29 8.54 13.59
CA ALA A 734 -30.87 8.21 13.68
C ALA A 734 -30.60 6.94 12.87
N TRP A 735 -29.51 6.98 12.09
CA TRP A 735 -28.90 5.83 11.45
C TRP A 735 -28.29 4.98 12.55
#